data_AF-A0A935SRR7-F1
#
_entry.id   AF-A0A935SRR7-F1
#
_cell.length_a   1.000
_cell.length_b   1.000
_cell.length_c   1.000
_cell.angle_alpha   90.00
_cell.angle_beta   90.00
_cell.angle_gamma   90.00
#
_symmetry.space_group_name_H-M   'P 1'
#
loop_
_entity.id
_entity.type
_entity.pdbx_description
1 polymer ?
#
loop_
_entity_poly.entity_id
_entity_poly.type
_entity_poly.pdbx_seq_one_letter_code
_entity_poly.pdbx_strand_id
1 'polypeptide(L)'
;MMKRARNLRSLLFSRIRASVDVINSSEQGSAMVIALMVMILLMGFVALAVSRTNSETVASANDEAETKAFEAANASLEIMTRNFNKVFETKLTFSTTDETRIESQLPPGFDTIYDFTQTITQTQATKDVILTGEFFQGLNARRDEWQLDTVAQHKQNGVQVALRRKFLNNRVPIFQFGIFYDDDLEFHPGPRFDFGGRVHSNGSLFLQAGDGVYFSSKVSTANHVFTDVSKNGSPWTNWDDDVYIKNASGNYVQLQYNMGSVLNTVVNGAPVTTSPLPTAYKSNNWKTNSNLFQGNLLANTKPLQLPIKLNSDITGTNLDMVEVVKRGKNVGDVYNDGTGTVSAPDLSAVTEATSDDKVTAAERYYNKTGIRVSLADSKVKLPGCATTMATAVTTPCGIRLDGDSTGLISGPITGPRGYVPRAMQGTPAYQATKVNGDRFNTGGGRETWIKIETVVYNAATIAYDTQDITQDILALGLTDPPPANTTFSITDANYNTNLIDRRAIINIQRYVIEGPNLPNTGYVSAAGSGATAYNYVTPGTVSASTSSCATATTGFTSGGDTTQITGSPNYFPGNFISDHRSSMRNATVLGGPGAGRTCVVPFRSICSTPVRACITTLPPFSVQRHHMAQMFPGQA
;
A
#
# COMPACT_ATOMS: atom_id res chain seq x y z
N MET A 1 128.90 51.94 -2.23
CA MET A 1 127.58 52.62 -2.28
C MET A 1 126.37 51.67 -2.33
N MET A 2 126.49 50.39 -1.89
CA MET A 2 125.44 49.36 -2.02
C MET A 2 124.98 48.74 -0.67
N LYS A 3 125.30 49.36 0.46
CA LYS A 3 124.90 48.91 1.82
C LYS A 3 123.75 49.72 2.44
N ARG A 4 123.30 50.81 1.81
CA ARG A 4 122.28 51.74 2.37
C ARG A 4 120.83 51.45 1.93
N ALA A 5 120.62 50.59 0.93
CA ALA A 5 119.29 50.28 0.39
C ALA A 5 118.57 49.09 1.06
N ARG A 6 119.27 48.19 1.76
CA ARG A 6 118.63 47.04 2.46
C ARG A 6 117.97 47.42 3.79
N ASN A 7 118.44 48.47 4.47
CA ASN A 7 117.90 48.84 5.78
C ASN A 7 116.58 49.64 5.71
N LEU A 8 116.26 50.30 4.59
CA LEU A 8 114.98 51.02 4.45
C LEU A 8 113.78 50.11 4.14
N ARG A 9 113.98 48.96 3.47
CA ARG A 9 112.89 47.99 3.23
C ARG A 9 112.46 47.23 4.48
N SER A 10 113.39 46.96 5.41
CA SER A 10 113.11 46.32 6.70
C SER A 10 112.28 47.24 7.63
N LEU A 11 112.62 48.54 7.67
CA LEU A 11 111.94 49.51 8.53
C LEU A 11 110.55 49.94 8.04
N LEU A 12 110.30 49.96 6.72
CA LEU A 12 108.96 50.24 6.19
C LEU A 12 107.98 49.06 6.39
N PHE A 13 108.44 47.82 6.23
CA PHE A 13 107.58 46.65 6.48
C PHE A 13 107.26 46.46 7.97
N SER A 14 108.18 46.84 8.87
CA SER A 14 107.95 46.83 10.32
C SER A 14 106.89 47.84 10.77
N ARG A 15 106.85 49.05 10.19
CA ARG A 15 105.87 50.09 10.57
C ARG A 15 104.47 49.88 10.00
N ILE A 16 104.34 49.22 8.85
CA ILE A 16 103.04 48.88 8.26
C ILE A 16 102.38 47.71 9.03
N ARG A 17 103.15 46.71 9.47
CA ARG A 17 102.61 45.59 10.28
C ARG A 17 102.11 46.05 11.66
N ALA A 18 102.84 46.96 12.31
CA ALA A 18 102.41 47.53 13.60
C ALA A 18 101.19 48.45 13.50
N SER A 19 100.95 49.12 12.36
CA SER A 19 99.78 50.01 12.20
C SER A 19 98.50 49.24 11.84
N VAL A 20 98.61 48.05 11.24
CA VAL A 20 97.46 47.15 11.00
C VAL A 20 97.06 46.40 12.27
N ASP A 21 98.02 46.03 13.13
CA ASP A 21 97.74 45.36 14.40
C ASP A 21 97.18 46.31 15.49
N VAL A 22 97.50 47.61 15.44
CA VAL A 22 96.99 48.61 16.40
C VAL A 22 95.58 49.10 16.07
N ILE A 23 95.17 49.12 14.79
CA ILE A 23 93.77 49.41 14.43
C ILE A 23 92.86 48.20 14.76
N ASN A 24 93.37 46.97 14.62
CA ASN A 24 92.62 45.74 14.92
C ASN A 24 92.34 45.48 16.42
N SER A 25 93.06 46.12 17.35
CA SER A 25 92.84 45.90 18.80
C SER A 25 91.79 46.83 19.41
N SER A 26 91.35 47.88 18.69
CA SER A 26 90.31 48.81 19.16
C SER A 26 88.90 48.57 18.58
N GLU A 27 88.76 47.75 17.53
CA GLU A 27 87.46 47.37 16.96
C GLU A 27 86.89 46.04 17.50
N GLN A 28 87.68 45.25 18.23
CA GLN A 28 87.25 43.95 18.77
C GLN A 28 86.18 44.08 19.88
N GLY A 29 86.11 45.23 20.57
CA GLY A 29 85.08 45.50 21.59
C GLY A 29 83.76 46.00 21.00
N SER A 30 83.79 46.89 20.01
CA SER A 30 82.59 47.46 19.38
C SER A 30 81.93 46.47 18.40
N ALA A 31 82.72 45.68 17.66
CA ALA A 31 82.22 44.62 16.79
C ALA A 31 81.44 43.55 17.57
N MET A 32 81.88 43.22 18.80
CA MET A 32 81.18 42.26 19.66
C MET A 32 79.84 42.81 20.16
N VAL A 33 79.77 44.10 20.51
CA VAL A 33 78.53 44.76 20.96
C VAL A 33 77.53 44.94 19.82
N ILE A 34 77.99 45.33 18.62
CA ILE A 34 77.15 45.43 17.42
C ILE A 34 76.66 44.04 17.00
N ALA A 35 77.52 43.02 17.02
CA ALA A 35 77.12 41.65 16.73
C ALA A 35 76.10 41.11 17.74
N LEU A 36 76.24 41.43 19.04
CA LEU A 36 75.26 41.11 20.08
C LEU A 36 73.93 41.81 19.85
N MET A 37 73.95 43.11 19.53
CA MET A 37 72.72 43.85 19.22
C MET A 37 72.02 43.30 17.97
N VAL A 38 72.76 42.99 16.91
CA VAL A 38 72.21 42.40 15.69
C VAL A 38 71.68 40.99 15.95
N MET A 39 72.37 40.16 16.73
CA MET A 39 71.89 38.84 17.13
C MET A 39 70.62 38.91 17.97
N ILE A 40 70.50 39.84 18.92
CA ILE A 40 69.28 40.05 19.71
C ILE A 40 68.12 40.49 18.81
N LEU A 41 68.39 41.36 17.83
CA LEU A 41 67.39 41.84 16.89
C LEU A 41 66.92 40.73 15.94
N LEU A 42 67.85 39.92 15.43
CA LEU A 42 67.56 38.72 14.62
C LEU A 42 66.81 37.66 15.43
N MET A 43 67.19 37.41 16.69
CA MET A 43 66.45 36.53 17.59
C MET A 43 65.02 37.03 17.82
N GLY A 44 64.84 38.35 17.97
CA GLY A 44 63.51 38.96 18.07
C GLY A 44 62.64 38.72 16.84
N PHE A 45 63.19 38.89 15.63
CA PHE A 45 62.48 38.60 14.38
C PHE A 45 62.17 37.12 14.20
N VAL A 46 63.11 36.22 14.53
CA VAL A 46 62.89 34.76 14.47
C VAL A 46 61.82 34.33 15.48
N ALA A 47 61.86 34.86 16.71
CA ALA A 47 60.84 34.58 17.71
C ALA A 47 59.44 35.03 17.28
N LEU A 48 59.32 36.23 16.69
CA LEU A 48 58.07 36.73 16.12
C LEU A 48 57.58 35.88 14.94
N ALA A 49 58.49 35.47 14.05
CA ALA A 49 58.16 34.61 12.91
C ALA A 49 57.64 33.24 13.38
N VAL A 50 58.34 32.58 14.32
CA VAL A 50 57.91 31.28 14.88
C VAL A 50 56.58 31.40 15.63
N SER A 51 56.40 32.48 16.41
CA SER A 51 55.13 32.72 17.10
C SER A 51 53.95 32.87 16.13
N ARG A 52 54.15 33.61 15.03
CA ARG A 52 53.15 33.76 13.98
C ARG A 52 52.88 32.44 13.26
N THR A 53 53.91 31.70 12.85
CA THR A 53 53.75 30.41 12.18
C THR A 53 53.02 29.39 13.05
N ASN A 54 53.34 29.33 14.35
CA ASN A 54 52.64 28.44 15.27
C ASN A 54 51.17 28.83 15.43
N SER A 55 50.88 30.14 15.49
CA SER A 55 49.52 30.64 15.58
C SER A 55 48.71 30.34 14.30
N GLU A 56 49.30 30.54 13.13
CA GLU A 56 48.67 30.21 11.83
C GLU A 56 48.47 28.69 11.68
N THR A 57 49.41 27.87 12.16
CA THR A 57 49.29 26.40 12.14
C THR A 57 48.17 25.92 13.06
N VAL A 58 48.07 26.46 14.28
CA VAL A 58 46.97 26.12 15.22
C VAL A 58 45.62 26.61 14.67
N ALA A 59 45.57 27.81 14.10
CA ALA A 59 44.36 28.34 13.48
C ALA A 59 43.90 27.45 12.31
N SER A 60 44.82 27.07 11.42
CA SER A 60 44.52 26.17 10.29
C SER A 60 44.09 24.78 10.76
N ALA A 61 44.71 24.24 11.81
CA ALA A 61 44.32 22.94 12.37
C ALA A 61 42.93 22.98 13.03
N ASN A 62 42.59 24.10 13.68
CA ASN A 62 41.25 24.31 14.23
C ASN A 62 40.20 24.43 13.13
N ASP A 63 40.49 25.16 12.05
CA ASP A 63 39.61 25.30 10.88
C ASP A 63 39.36 23.95 10.17
N GLU A 64 40.43 23.14 10.02
CA GLU A 64 40.31 21.77 9.49
C GLU A 64 39.47 20.89 10.42
N ALA A 65 39.70 20.95 11.72
CA ALA A 65 38.96 20.16 12.71
C ALA A 65 37.48 20.58 12.78
N GLU A 66 37.19 21.88 12.68
CA GLU A 66 35.82 22.42 12.60
C GLU A 66 35.11 21.91 11.35
N THR A 67 35.77 21.98 10.19
CA THR A 67 35.21 21.46 8.92
C THR A 67 34.88 19.97 9.03
N LYS A 68 35.77 19.15 9.61
CA LYS A 68 35.51 17.72 9.80
C LYS A 68 34.39 17.45 10.82
N ALA A 69 34.32 18.24 11.89
CA ALA A 69 33.25 18.16 12.89
C ALA A 69 31.88 18.55 12.31
N PHE A 70 31.86 19.55 11.42
CA PHE A 70 30.66 19.93 10.67
C PHE A 70 30.14 18.80 9.79
N GLU A 71 31.02 18.12 9.05
CA GLU A 71 30.62 16.95 8.26
C GLU A 71 30.13 15.78 9.12
N ALA A 72 30.76 15.55 10.27
CA ALA A 72 30.30 14.54 11.24
C ALA A 72 28.91 14.88 11.81
N ALA A 73 28.66 16.15 12.15
CA ALA A 73 27.36 16.62 12.60
C ALA A 73 26.30 16.50 11.50
N ASN A 74 26.64 16.81 10.24
CA ASN A 74 25.75 16.58 9.09
C ASN A 74 25.38 15.11 8.95
N ALA A 75 26.37 14.20 9.01
CA ALA A 75 26.12 12.76 8.96
C ALA A 75 25.16 12.31 10.08
N SER A 76 25.34 12.83 11.30
CA SER A 76 24.40 12.58 12.40
C SER A 76 22.99 13.10 12.10
N LEU A 77 22.83 14.34 11.59
CA LEU A 77 21.52 14.88 11.25
C LEU A 77 20.80 14.07 10.17
N GLU A 78 21.52 13.59 9.16
CA GLU A 78 20.94 12.76 8.09
C GLU A 78 20.48 11.41 8.62
N ILE A 79 21.26 10.78 9.50
CA ILE A 79 20.87 9.52 10.14
C ILE A 79 19.63 9.71 11.02
N MET A 80 19.58 10.78 11.83
CA MET A 80 18.40 11.12 12.64
C MET A 80 17.18 11.35 11.75
N THR A 81 17.31 12.14 10.68
CA THR A 81 16.22 12.45 9.73
C THR A 81 15.68 11.17 9.08
N ARG A 82 16.58 10.32 8.58
CA ARG A 82 16.22 9.04 7.96
C ARG A 82 15.50 8.12 8.94
N ASN A 83 16.05 7.95 10.15
CA ASN A 83 15.51 7.03 11.14
C ASN A 83 14.18 7.56 11.74
N PHE A 84 14.00 8.88 11.81
CA PHE A 84 12.73 9.52 12.12
C PHE A 84 11.67 9.20 11.06
N ASN A 85 11.99 9.40 9.77
CA ASN A 85 11.06 9.10 8.68
C ASN A 85 10.62 7.63 8.67
N LYS A 86 11.54 6.69 8.95
CA LYS A 86 11.25 5.25 9.01
C LYS A 86 10.20 4.85 10.03
N VAL A 87 10.00 5.63 11.10
CA VAL A 87 8.95 5.33 12.08
C VAL A 87 7.56 5.37 11.43
N PHE A 88 7.36 6.31 10.50
CA PHE A 88 6.08 6.51 9.84
C PHE A 88 5.75 5.47 8.77
N GLU A 89 6.68 4.56 8.46
CA GLU A 89 6.40 3.38 7.62
C GLU A 89 5.55 2.33 8.35
N THR A 90 5.57 2.34 9.69
CA THR A 90 4.88 1.34 10.52
C THR A 90 3.89 1.93 11.52
N LYS A 91 4.06 3.20 11.90
CA LYS A 91 3.25 3.87 12.93
C LYS A 91 2.72 5.20 12.41
N LEU A 92 1.49 5.56 12.81
CA LEU A 92 0.93 6.90 12.53
C LEU A 92 1.36 7.96 13.56
N THR A 93 1.92 7.50 14.69
CA THR A 93 2.31 8.33 15.82
C THR A 93 3.74 8.02 16.22
N PHE A 94 4.49 9.07 16.50
CA PHE A 94 5.82 8.99 17.05
C PHE A 94 5.72 8.87 18.57
N SER A 95 6.51 7.99 19.18
CA SER A 95 6.50 7.73 20.63
C SER A 95 7.84 8.01 21.28
N THR A 96 7.88 8.15 22.61
CA THR A 96 9.12 8.35 23.38
C THR A 96 10.08 7.17 23.27
N THR A 97 9.57 5.95 23.06
CA THR A 97 10.40 4.77 22.75
C THR A 97 11.08 4.90 21.38
N ASP A 98 10.43 5.55 20.42
CA ASP A 98 11.05 5.81 19.11
C ASP A 98 12.11 6.92 19.21
N GLU A 99 11.89 7.96 20.01
CA GLU A 99 12.87 9.01 20.33
C GLU A 99 14.17 8.42 20.84
N THR A 100 14.09 7.73 21.98
CA THR A 100 15.25 7.09 22.63
C THR A 100 15.99 6.11 21.72
N ARG A 101 15.25 5.33 20.92
CA ARG A 101 15.84 4.44 19.92
C ARG A 101 16.65 5.23 18.89
N ILE A 102 16.13 6.34 18.38
CA ILE A 102 16.82 7.13 17.34
C ILE A 102 18.02 7.88 17.93
N GLU A 103 17.88 8.48 19.12
CA GLU A 103 18.96 9.20 19.81
C GLU A 103 20.15 8.32 20.18
N SER A 104 19.92 7.00 20.35
CA SER A 104 20.98 6.01 20.56
C SER A 104 21.73 5.60 19.27
N GLN A 105 21.23 5.96 18.09
CA GLN A 105 21.76 5.51 16.81
C GLN A 105 22.80 6.48 16.25
N LEU A 106 24.06 6.14 16.47
CA LEU A 106 25.20 6.92 16.00
C LEU A 106 25.43 6.76 14.49
N PRO A 107 25.98 7.78 13.81
CA PRO A 107 26.38 7.68 12.41
C PRO A 107 27.52 6.66 12.23
N PRO A 108 27.35 5.62 11.40
CA PRO A 108 28.38 4.60 11.20
C PRO A 108 29.70 5.19 10.66
N GLY A 109 30.82 4.82 11.27
CA GLY A 109 32.16 5.23 10.82
C GLY A 109 32.68 6.55 11.42
N PHE A 110 31.88 7.26 12.22
CA PHE A 110 32.29 8.50 12.89
C PHE A 110 32.42 8.36 14.41
N ASP A 111 31.85 7.31 14.99
CA ASP A 111 31.76 7.02 16.43
C ASP A 111 33.12 6.74 17.11
N THR A 112 34.15 6.39 16.33
CA THR A 112 35.51 6.22 16.85
C THR A 112 36.25 7.55 17.05
N ILE A 113 35.84 8.60 16.32
CA ILE A 113 36.52 9.91 16.29
C ILE A 113 35.70 10.99 17.01
N TYR A 114 34.36 10.87 16.99
CA TYR A 114 33.43 11.85 17.53
C TYR A 114 32.51 11.25 18.59
N ASP A 115 32.22 12.03 19.62
CA ASP A 115 31.08 11.82 20.51
C ASP A 115 29.90 12.62 19.97
N PHE A 116 28.70 12.03 20.02
CA PHE A 116 27.48 12.67 19.55
C PHE A 116 26.49 12.85 20.69
N THR A 117 25.91 14.04 20.77
CA THR A 117 24.70 14.29 21.57
C THR A 117 23.56 14.57 20.62
N GLN A 118 22.58 13.68 20.58
CA GLN A 118 21.41 13.77 19.70
C GLN A 118 20.18 14.07 20.55
N THR A 119 19.30 14.94 20.06
CA THR A 119 18.03 15.27 20.74
C THR A 119 16.92 15.47 19.73
N ILE A 120 15.77 14.88 20.00
CA ILE A 120 14.55 15.03 19.23
C ILE A 120 13.53 15.78 20.09
N THR A 121 12.88 16.79 19.54
CA THR A 121 11.87 17.55 20.28
C THR A 121 10.70 17.92 19.37
N GLN A 122 9.49 17.64 19.84
CA GLN A 122 8.27 18.18 19.22
C GLN A 122 8.11 19.64 19.64
N THR A 123 8.27 20.58 18.70
CA THR A 123 8.20 22.02 18.98
C THR A 123 6.78 22.58 18.87
N GLN A 124 5.90 21.93 18.11
CA GLN A 124 4.48 22.28 18.04
C GLN A 124 3.60 21.02 18.10
N ALA A 125 2.54 21.10 18.90
CA ALA A 125 1.52 20.07 18.97
C ALA A 125 0.81 19.86 17.63
N THR A 126 0.23 18.68 17.45
CA THR A 126 -0.53 18.33 16.24
C THR A 126 -1.73 19.26 16.04
N LYS A 127 -1.91 19.76 14.82
CA LYS A 127 -3.09 20.52 14.37
C LYS A 127 -3.54 20.09 12.98
N ASP A 128 -4.83 20.19 12.71
CA ASP A 128 -5.38 19.96 11.36
C ASP A 128 -5.16 21.19 10.48
N VAL A 129 -4.63 20.99 9.29
CA VAL A 129 -4.36 22.06 8.30
C VAL A 129 -4.74 21.59 6.91
N ILE A 130 -5.15 22.54 6.06
CA ILE A 130 -5.20 22.33 4.62
C ILE A 130 -3.83 22.70 4.06
N LEU A 131 -3.18 21.78 3.35
CA LEU A 131 -1.86 22.01 2.79
C LEU A 131 -1.92 23.05 1.67
N THR A 132 -1.04 24.04 1.76
CA THR A 132 -0.92 25.16 0.79
C THR A 132 0.40 25.11 0.02
N GLY A 133 1.25 24.10 0.27
CA GLY A 133 2.53 23.95 -0.40
C GLY A 133 2.38 23.47 -1.84
N GLU A 134 3.53 23.37 -2.53
CA GLU A 134 3.63 22.83 -3.89
C GLU A 134 3.09 21.40 -3.98
N PHE A 135 3.52 20.55 -3.05
CA PHE A 135 3.10 19.16 -2.94
C PHE A 135 1.87 19.00 -2.07
N PHE A 136 0.99 18.08 -2.44
CA PHE A 136 -0.20 17.70 -1.68
C PHE A 136 -1.16 18.87 -1.39
N GLN A 137 -1.14 19.92 -2.23
CA GLN A 137 -1.98 21.10 -2.07
C GLN A 137 -3.46 20.73 -1.99
N GLY A 138 -4.20 21.35 -1.06
CA GLY A 138 -5.64 21.12 -0.91
C GLY A 138 -6.00 19.84 -0.15
N LEU A 139 -5.01 19.00 0.21
CA LEU A 139 -5.20 17.88 1.12
C LEU A 139 -5.22 18.36 2.57
N ASN A 140 -6.11 17.78 3.36
CA ASN A 140 -6.12 17.91 4.81
C ASN A 140 -4.98 17.07 5.38
N ALA A 141 -4.25 17.63 6.33
CA ALA A 141 -3.15 16.97 7.02
C ALA A 141 -3.22 17.24 8.52
N ARG A 142 -2.85 16.24 9.31
CA ARG A 142 -2.42 16.45 10.70
C ARG A 142 -0.97 16.85 10.70
N ARG A 143 -0.70 18.11 11.01
CA ARG A 143 0.64 18.70 11.04
C ARG A 143 1.14 18.85 12.47
N ASP A 144 2.35 18.38 12.72
CA ASP A 144 3.17 18.81 13.86
C ASP A 144 4.54 19.30 13.37
N GLU A 145 5.27 19.96 14.27
CA GLU A 145 6.62 20.45 14.00
C GLU A 145 7.61 19.76 14.93
N TRP A 146 8.72 19.33 14.34
CA TRP A 146 9.79 18.61 15.03
C TRP A 146 11.12 19.31 14.79
N GLN A 147 11.97 19.21 15.79
CA GLN A 147 13.34 19.69 15.79
C GLN A 147 14.29 18.52 16.09
N LEU A 148 15.33 18.39 15.27
CA LEU A 148 16.46 17.50 15.50
C LEU A 148 17.67 18.37 15.81
N ASP A 149 18.29 18.12 16.95
CA ASP A 149 19.55 18.72 17.35
C ASP A 149 20.62 17.63 17.40
N THR A 150 21.81 17.93 16.88
CA THR A 150 22.99 17.09 17.08
C THR A 150 24.21 17.94 17.39
N VAL A 151 25.04 17.46 18.29
CA VAL A 151 26.35 18.02 18.59
C VAL A 151 27.39 16.93 18.31
N ALA A 152 28.31 17.19 17.39
CA ALA A 152 29.47 16.34 17.15
C ALA A 152 30.68 16.95 17.87
N GLN A 153 31.28 16.20 18.78
CA GLN A 153 32.48 16.60 19.50
C GLN A 153 33.65 15.68 19.13
N HIS A 154 34.73 16.25 18.61
CA HIS A 154 35.93 15.46 18.31
C HIS A 154 36.62 15.03 19.62
N LYS A 155 36.84 13.72 19.80
CA LYS A 155 37.27 13.12 21.08
C LYS A 155 38.63 13.58 21.59
N GLN A 156 39.54 13.96 20.68
CA GLN A 156 40.94 14.25 21.04
C GLN A 156 41.22 15.73 21.30
N ASN A 157 40.57 16.63 20.57
CA ASN A 157 40.85 18.07 20.62
C ASN A 157 39.64 18.89 21.12
N GLY A 158 38.49 18.25 21.35
CA GLY A 158 37.32 18.87 21.94
C GLY A 158 36.57 19.84 21.03
N VAL A 159 36.92 19.94 19.74
CA VAL A 159 36.20 20.78 18.77
C VAL A 159 34.76 20.29 18.66
N GLN A 160 33.81 21.22 18.73
CA GLN A 160 32.38 20.94 18.72
C GLN A 160 31.68 21.71 17.62
N VAL A 161 30.81 21.02 16.90
CA VAL A 161 29.85 21.64 15.97
C VAL A 161 28.46 21.15 16.32
N ALA A 162 27.51 22.08 16.44
CA ALA A 162 26.12 21.80 16.69
C ALA A 162 25.29 22.18 15.47
N LEU A 163 24.42 21.27 15.03
CA LEU A 163 23.50 21.52 13.92
C LEU A 163 22.06 21.25 14.35
N ARG A 164 21.14 22.02 13.75
CA ARG A 164 19.70 21.95 14.02
C ARG A 164 18.93 21.85 12.72
N ARG A 165 17.96 20.93 12.67
CA ARG A 165 16.96 20.83 11.60
C ARG A 165 15.56 20.95 12.17
N LYS A 166 14.77 21.87 11.63
CA LYS A 166 13.32 21.96 11.89
C LYS A 166 12.55 21.53 10.65
N PHE A 167 11.49 20.76 10.85
CA PHE A 167 10.64 20.34 9.75
C PHE A 167 9.19 20.13 10.20
N LEU A 168 8.28 20.19 9.23
CA LEU A 168 6.87 19.92 9.42
C LEU A 168 6.58 18.48 9.02
N ASN A 169 6.03 17.70 9.94
CA ASN A 169 5.55 16.37 9.66
C ASN A 169 4.05 16.43 9.35
N ASN A 170 3.71 16.29 8.06
CA ASN A 170 2.35 16.36 7.56
C ASN A 170 1.81 14.94 7.34
N ARG A 171 0.95 14.48 8.24
CA ARG A 171 0.26 13.20 8.12
C ARG A 171 -1.03 13.40 7.33
N VAL A 172 -0.98 13.06 6.05
CA VAL A 172 -2.10 13.20 5.12
C VAL A 172 -2.89 11.89 5.05
N PRO A 173 -4.17 11.86 5.45
CA PRO A 173 -5.00 10.68 5.26
C PRO A 173 -5.17 10.38 3.76
N ILE A 174 -4.92 9.13 3.37
CA ILE A 174 -5.01 8.67 1.98
C ILE A 174 -6.47 8.74 1.46
N PHE A 175 -7.44 8.55 2.34
CA PHE A 175 -8.88 8.64 2.03
C PHE A 175 -9.52 9.82 2.76
N GLN A 176 -9.45 11.00 2.14
CA GLN A 176 -10.14 12.21 2.61
C GLN A 176 -11.22 12.69 1.62
N PHE A 177 -11.35 11.97 0.51
CA PHE A 177 -12.38 12.14 -0.48
C PHE A 177 -13.37 11.01 -0.31
N GLY A 178 -14.66 11.36 -0.42
CA GLY A 178 -15.65 10.33 -0.62
C GLY A 178 -15.57 9.78 -2.05
N ILE A 179 -15.28 10.64 -3.04
CA ILE A 179 -15.05 10.25 -4.43
C ILE A 179 -13.79 10.94 -4.94
N PHE A 180 -12.83 10.14 -5.40
CA PHE A 180 -11.61 10.60 -6.06
C PHE A 180 -11.42 9.85 -7.37
N TYR A 181 -11.21 10.58 -8.46
CA TYR A 181 -10.92 10.03 -9.79
C TYR A 181 -9.61 10.60 -10.33
N ASP A 182 -8.78 9.75 -10.91
CA ASP A 182 -7.56 10.19 -11.60
C ASP A 182 -7.84 10.68 -13.03
N ASP A 183 -8.91 10.16 -13.64
CA ASP A 183 -9.41 10.57 -14.95
C ASP A 183 -10.68 11.44 -14.78
N ASP A 184 -11.38 11.76 -15.86
CA ASP A 184 -12.65 12.46 -15.81
C ASP A 184 -13.69 11.70 -14.98
N LEU A 185 -14.55 12.45 -14.31
CA LEU A 185 -15.63 11.94 -13.49
C LEU A 185 -16.96 12.51 -13.98
N GLU A 186 -17.94 11.62 -14.16
CA GLU A 186 -19.26 11.95 -14.66
C GLU A 186 -20.33 11.53 -13.65
N PHE A 187 -21.27 12.45 -13.38
CA PHE A 187 -22.46 12.22 -12.59
C PHE A 187 -23.69 12.47 -13.45
N HIS A 188 -24.54 11.44 -13.55
CA HIS A 188 -25.89 11.48 -14.12
C HIS A 188 -26.81 10.45 -13.41
N PRO A 189 -26.97 10.54 -12.08
CA PRO A 189 -27.70 9.53 -11.33
C PRO A 189 -29.17 9.46 -11.81
N GLY A 190 -29.73 8.25 -11.88
CA GLY A 190 -31.15 8.06 -12.20
C GLY A 190 -32.02 8.56 -11.04
N PRO A 191 -32.01 7.87 -9.88
CA PRO A 191 -32.65 8.37 -8.66
C PRO A 191 -31.83 9.46 -7.97
N ARG A 192 -32.48 10.22 -7.06
CA ARG A 192 -31.83 11.20 -6.18
C ARG A 192 -30.56 10.64 -5.53
N PHE A 193 -29.45 11.38 -5.64
CA PHE A 193 -28.16 11.02 -5.06
C PHE A 193 -27.65 12.10 -4.09
N ASP A 194 -27.69 11.81 -2.78
CA ASP A 194 -27.13 12.68 -1.74
C ASP A 194 -25.73 12.20 -1.32
N PHE A 195 -24.73 13.07 -1.44
CA PHE A 195 -23.34 12.73 -1.16
C PHE A 195 -22.71 13.61 -0.07
N GLY A 196 -22.15 12.98 0.96
CA GLY A 196 -21.59 13.67 2.13
C GLY A 196 -20.10 14.04 2.03
N GLY A 197 -19.34 13.34 1.20
CA GLY A 197 -17.88 13.45 1.14
C GLY A 197 -17.38 14.50 0.16
N ARG A 198 -16.08 14.85 0.25
CA ARG A 198 -15.39 15.65 -0.77
C ARG A 198 -15.33 14.87 -2.08
N VAL A 199 -15.47 15.59 -3.19
CA VAL A 199 -15.36 15.04 -4.54
C VAL A 199 -14.21 15.73 -5.28
N HIS A 200 -13.33 14.93 -5.87
CA HIS A 200 -12.25 15.45 -6.71
C HIS A 200 -12.01 14.57 -7.95
N SER A 201 -11.72 15.21 -9.09
CA SER A 201 -11.22 14.54 -10.29
C SER A 201 -9.95 15.25 -10.78
N ASN A 202 -8.88 14.49 -11.03
CA ASN A 202 -7.69 14.98 -11.71
C ASN A 202 -7.94 15.20 -13.21
N GLY A 203 -9.00 14.61 -13.77
CA GLY A 203 -9.57 14.96 -15.06
C GLY A 203 -10.63 16.06 -14.93
N SER A 204 -11.59 16.07 -15.85
CA SER A 204 -12.75 16.97 -15.89
C SER A 204 -13.96 16.39 -15.15
N LEU A 205 -14.86 17.27 -14.69
CA LEU A 205 -16.14 16.89 -14.09
C LEU A 205 -17.30 17.14 -15.06
N PHE A 206 -18.15 16.15 -15.25
CA PHE A 206 -19.41 16.24 -15.98
C PHE A 206 -20.56 16.09 -14.98
N LEU A 207 -21.39 17.12 -14.83
CA LEU A 207 -22.42 17.16 -13.78
C LEU A 207 -23.79 17.43 -14.40
N GLN A 208 -24.66 16.43 -14.36
CA GLN A 208 -26.05 16.49 -14.81
C GLN A 208 -26.90 15.61 -13.88
N ALA A 209 -28.19 15.92 -13.68
CA ALA A 209 -29.06 15.09 -12.85
C ALA A 209 -30.54 15.47 -13.04
N GLY A 210 -31.39 14.45 -13.17
CA GLY A 210 -32.84 14.61 -13.34
C GLY A 210 -33.56 14.64 -12.00
N ASP A 211 -33.44 13.57 -11.20
CA ASP A 211 -34.02 13.50 -9.84
C ASP A 211 -33.12 14.13 -8.77
N GLY A 212 -32.03 14.77 -9.21
CA GLY A 212 -31.15 15.59 -8.42
C GLY A 212 -29.91 14.91 -7.83
N VAL A 213 -28.81 15.66 -7.81
CA VAL A 213 -27.57 15.30 -7.10
C VAL A 213 -27.19 16.38 -6.09
N TYR A 214 -26.92 15.97 -4.85
CA TYR A 214 -26.68 16.88 -3.72
C TYR A 214 -25.30 16.64 -3.11
N PHE A 215 -24.34 17.51 -3.39
CA PHE A 215 -23.01 17.48 -2.79
C PHE A 215 -22.99 18.31 -1.51
N SER A 216 -22.81 17.65 -0.37
CA SER A 216 -22.79 18.28 0.96
C SER A 216 -21.42 18.86 1.32
N SER A 217 -20.40 18.61 0.50
CA SER A 217 -19.01 19.02 0.72
C SER A 217 -18.40 19.57 -0.58
N LYS A 218 -17.11 19.90 -0.51
CA LYS A 218 -16.35 20.49 -1.62
C LYS A 218 -16.27 19.56 -2.83
N VAL A 219 -16.58 20.10 -4.00
CA VAL A 219 -16.44 19.50 -5.33
C VAL A 219 -15.34 20.25 -6.10
N SER A 220 -14.37 19.52 -6.63
CA SER A 220 -13.21 20.13 -7.30
C SER A 220 -12.71 19.31 -8.48
N THR A 221 -12.12 19.97 -9.47
CA THR A 221 -11.50 19.32 -10.63
C THR A 221 -10.22 20.03 -11.03
N ALA A 222 -9.22 19.24 -11.46
CA ALA A 222 -7.98 19.80 -11.97
C ALA A 222 -8.12 20.42 -13.37
N ASN A 223 -9.08 19.95 -14.16
CA ASN A 223 -9.39 20.51 -15.47
C ASN A 223 -10.66 21.36 -15.41
N HIS A 224 -11.74 20.87 -16.02
CA HIS A 224 -12.93 21.67 -16.30
C HIS A 224 -14.19 21.05 -15.71
N VAL A 225 -15.12 21.92 -15.31
CA VAL A 225 -16.50 21.55 -14.96
C VAL A 225 -17.38 21.79 -16.19
N PHE A 226 -17.99 20.72 -16.67
CA PHE A 226 -18.98 20.66 -17.75
C PHE A 226 -20.38 20.50 -17.16
N THR A 227 -21.32 21.26 -17.68
CA THR A 227 -22.72 21.28 -17.22
C THR A 227 -23.73 21.25 -18.37
N ASP A 228 -23.34 21.62 -19.60
CA ASP A 228 -24.24 21.66 -20.77
C ASP A 228 -24.09 20.46 -21.73
N VAL A 229 -23.09 19.62 -21.52
CA VAL A 229 -22.78 18.45 -22.34
C VAL A 229 -22.19 17.34 -21.47
N SER A 230 -22.53 16.09 -21.78
CA SER A 230 -22.02 14.88 -21.12
C SER A 230 -20.71 14.42 -21.78
N LYS A 231 -19.96 13.50 -21.14
CA LYS A 231 -18.65 13.08 -21.67
C LYS A 231 -18.74 12.46 -23.08
N ASN A 232 -19.86 11.81 -23.40
CA ASN A 232 -20.12 11.23 -24.72
C ASN A 232 -20.66 12.24 -25.77
N GLY A 233 -20.76 13.53 -25.44
CA GLY A 233 -21.26 14.57 -26.32
C GLY A 233 -22.77 14.79 -26.30
N SER A 234 -23.52 14.03 -25.49
CA SER A 234 -24.96 14.21 -25.35
C SER A 234 -25.30 15.54 -24.67
N PRO A 235 -26.40 16.22 -25.06
CA PRO A 235 -26.79 17.49 -24.45
C PRO A 235 -27.34 17.30 -23.03
N TRP A 236 -27.20 18.32 -22.19
CA TRP A 236 -27.73 18.31 -20.82
C TRP A 236 -29.23 18.04 -20.72
N THR A 237 -30.01 18.38 -21.75
CA THR A 237 -31.47 18.16 -21.80
C THR A 237 -31.90 16.69 -21.70
N ASN A 238 -30.96 15.75 -21.82
CA ASN A 238 -31.23 14.33 -21.60
C ASN A 238 -31.27 13.93 -20.12
N TRP A 239 -30.65 14.73 -19.25
CA TRP A 239 -30.51 14.44 -17.82
C TRP A 239 -30.76 15.65 -16.93
N ASP A 240 -31.17 16.80 -17.46
CA ASP A 240 -31.45 18.04 -16.73
C ASP A 240 -30.28 18.55 -15.84
N ASP A 241 -30.52 19.63 -15.09
CA ASP A 241 -29.51 20.37 -14.32
C ASP A 241 -29.86 20.51 -12.83
N ASP A 242 -30.50 19.50 -12.25
CA ASP A 242 -30.76 19.41 -10.81
C ASP A 242 -29.50 19.02 -10.02
N VAL A 243 -28.42 19.78 -10.22
CA VAL A 243 -27.14 19.61 -9.53
C VAL A 243 -27.05 20.64 -8.42
N TYR A 244 -26.88 20.20 -7.17
CA TYR A 244 -26.82 21.07 -6.00
C TYR A 244 -25.52 20.87 -5.24
N ILE A 245 -24.83 21.96 -4.93
CA ILE A 245 -23.60 21.95 -4.13
C ILE A 245 -23.80 22.87 -2.93
N LYS A 246 -23.53 22.35 -1.75
CA LYS A 246 -23.60 23.09 -0.50
C LYS A 246 -22.49 24.15 -0.47
N ASN A 247 -22.85 25.43 -0.34
CA ASN A 247 -21.87 26.50 -0.17
C ASN A 247 -21.24 26.48 1.24
N ALA A 248 -20.21 27.31 1.46
CA ALA A 248 -19.53 27.38 2.76
C ALA A 248 -20.45 27.84 3.91
N SER A 249 -21.54 28.55 3.61
CA SER A 249 -22.57 28.95 4.57
C SER A 249 -23.56 27.82 4.93
N GLY A 250 -23.44 26.65 4.29
CA GLY A 250 -24.28 25.49 4.59
C GLY A 250 -25.58 25.39 3.79
N ASN A 251 -25.78 26.21 2.75
CA ASN A 251 -26.98 26.17 1.90
C ASN A 251 -26.69 25.47 0.58
N TYR A 252 -27.61 24.64 0.09
CA TYR A 252 -27.51 24.06 -1.25
C TYR A 252 -27.79 25.13 -2.31
N VAL A 253 -26.84 25.31 -3.22
CA VAL A 253 -26.95 26.20 -4.37
C VAL A 253 -26.99 25.33 -5.62
N GLN A 254 -27.92 25.60 -6.54
CA GLN A 254 -28.01 24.87 -7.80
C GLN A 254 -26.88 25.32 -8.74
N LEU A 255 -26.22 24.35 -9.37
CA LEU A 255 -25.30 24.51 -10.47
C LEU A 255 -26.04 24.24 -11.78
N GLN A 256 -26.49 25.30 -12.45
CA GLN A 256 -27.29 25.19 -13.67
C GLN A 256 -26.43 24.81 -14.88
N TYR A 257 -27.09 24.36 -15.96
CA TYR A 257 -26.44 23.90 -17.19
C TYR A 257 -25.48 24.95 -17.81
N ASN A 258 -25.74 26.24 -17.64
CA ASN A 258 -24.93 27.34 -18.19
C ASN A 258 -23.86 27.87 -17.21
N MET A 259 -23.69 27.22 -16.05
CA MET A 259 -22.82 27.70 -14.98
C MET A 259 -21.43 27.05 -14.96
N GLY A 260 -21.18 26.05 -15.80
CA GLY A 260 -19.89 25.35 -15.90
C GLY A 260 -18.70 26.25 -16.21
N SER A 261 -17.50 25.76 -15.91
CA SER A 261 -16.25 26.47 -16.21
C SER A 261 -15.98 26.50 -17.72
N VAL A 262 -16.50 25.50 -18.43
CA VAL A 262 -16.50 25.40 -19.88
C VAL A 262 -17.90 25.01 -20.34
N LEU A 263 -18.27 25.43 -21.55
CA LEU A 263 -19.57 25.17 -22.14
C LEU A 263 -19.39 24.79 -23.61
N ASN A 264 -20.14 23.81 -24.09
CA ASN A 264 -20.23 23.46 -25.52
C ASN A 264 -20.98 24.54 -26.31
N THR A 265 -22.02 25.12 -25.69
CA THR A 265 -22.96 26.04 -26.35
C THR A 265 -22.48 27.48 -26.49
N VAL A 266 -21.34 27.87 -25.89
CA VAL A 266 -20.84 29.26 -25.90
C VAL A 266 -19.62 29.39 -26.82
N VAL A 267 -19.80 29.99 -28.00
CA VAL A 267 -18.78 29.99 -29.08
C VAL A 267 -17.90 31.25 -29.07
N ASN A 268 -17.30 31.61 -27.92
CA ASN A 268 -16.35 32.73 -27.89
C ASN A 268 -14.91 32.24 -27.64
N GLY A 269 -14.08 32.38 -28.67
CA GLY A 269 -12.65 32.06 -28.61
C GLY A 269 -12.32 30.67 -29.17
N ALA A 270 -11.06 30.27 -29.02
CA ALA A 270 -10.60 28.93 -29.40
C ALA A 270 -11.17 27.88 -28.43
N PRO A 271 -11.51 26.68 -28.94
CA PRO A 271 -11.95 25.59 -28.08
C PRO A 271 -10.82 25.20 -27.11
N VAL A 272 -11.19 24.91 -25.86
CA VAL A 272 -10.25 24.43 -24.83
C VAL A 272 -10.19 22.91 -24.75
N THR A 273 -11.26 22.24 -25.17
CA THR A 273 -11.31 20.78 -25.28
C THR A 273 -11.74 20.39 -26.68
N THR A 274 -11.21 19.28 -27.16
CA THR A 274 -11.56 18.63 -28.44
C THR A 274 -11.46 17.11 -28.24
N SER A 275 -11.81 16.34 -29.28
CA SER A 275 -11.83 14.87 -29.26
C SER A 275 -10.63 14.26 -28.51
N PRO A 276 -10.85 13.31 -27.57
CA PRO A 276 -12.07 12.53 -27.37
C PRO A 276 -13.13 13.21 -26.50
N LEU A 277 -12.84 14.36 -25.87
CA LEU A 277 -13.84 15.12 -25.12
C LEU A 277 -14.70 15.97 -26.05
N PRO A 278 -15.94 16.32 -25.62
CA PRO A 278 -16.75 17.27 -26.35
C PRO A 278 -16.02 18.59 -26.55
N THR A 279 -16.26 19.23 -27.70
CA THR A 279 -15.74 20.58 -27.94
C THR A 279 -16.41 21.57 -27.00
N ALA A 280 -15.61 22.27 -26.20
CA ALA A 280 -16.10 23.29 -25.29
C ALA A 280 -15.17 24.49 -25.22
N TYR A 281 -15.72 25.60 -24.76
CA TYR A 281 -15.09 26.91 -24.68
C TYR A 281 -15.15 27.44 -23.26
N LYS A 282 -14.20 28.30 -22.88
CA LYS A 282 -14.17 28.88 -21.53
C LYS A 282 -15.41 29.73 -21.27
N SER A 283 -16.03 29.52 -20.11
CA SER A 283 -17.13 30.37 -19.64
C SER A 283 -16.60 31.67 -19.05
N ASN A 284 -16.95 32.82 -19.65
CA ASN A 284 -16.60 34.13 -19.12
C ASN A 284 -17.23 34.41 -17.74
N ASN A 285 -18.35 33.74 -17.43
CA ASN A 285 -19.08 33.94 -16.18
C ASN A 285 -18.63 32.99 -15.05
N TRP A 286 -17.67 32.09 -15.32
CA TRP A 286 -17.24 31.09 -14.33
C TRP A 286 -16.83 31.70 -12.99
N LYS A 287 -16.14 32.86 -13.00
CA LYS A 287 -15.71 33.51 -11.76
C LYS A 287 -16.90 33.96 -10.91
N THR A 288 -17.93 34.52 -11.55
CA THR A 288 -19.18 34.92 -10.89
C THR A 288 -19.94 33.70 -10.38
N ASN A 289 -20.08 32.66 -11.20
CA ASN A 289 -20.82 31.45 -10.85
C ASN A 289 -20.16 30.68 -9.70
N SER A 290 -18.85 30.43 -9.78
CA SER A 290 -18.09 29.71 -8.73
C SER A 290 -18.10 30.43 -7.38
N ASN A 291 -18.18 31.77 -7.37
CA ASN A 291 -18.29 32.55 -6.13
C ASN A 291 -19.59 32.26 -5.35
N LEU A 292 -20.68 31.87 -6.02
CA LEU A 292 -21.95 31.49 -5.36
C LEU A 292 -21.76 30.29 -4.41
N PHE A 293 -20.81 29.42 -4.73
CA PHE A 293 -20.47 28.22 -3.94
C PHE A 293 -19.41 28.50 -2.87
N GLN A 294 -18.90 29.73 -2.75
CA GLN A 294 -18.00 30.17 -1.67
C GLN A 294 -16.76 29.27 -1.50
N GLY A 295 -16.20 28.77 -2.61
CA GLY A 295 -15.02 27.90 -2.61
C GLY A 295 -15.31 26.40 -2.45
N ASN A 296 -16.58 25.98 -2.43
CA ASN A 296 -16.97 24.57 -2.46
C ASN A 296 -17.16 24.00 -3.87
N LEU A 297 -17.14 24.84 -4.92
CA LEU A 297 -17.01 24.39 -6.31
C LEU A 297 -15.76 25.03 -6.91
N LEU A 298 -14.81 24.20 -7.37
CA LEU A 298 -13.55 24.64 -7.93
C LEU A 298 -13.22 23.91 -9.23
N ALA A 299 -12.71 24.64 -10.22
CA ALA A 299 -12.17 24.11 -11.47
C ALA A 299 -10.75 24.63 -11.65
N ASN A 300 -9.96 23.98 -12.51
CA ASN A 300 -8.55 24.31 -12.76
C ASN A 300 -7.70 24.29 -11.47
N THR A 301 -7.98 23.35 -10.56
CA THR A 301 -7.13 23.14 -9.37
C THR A 301 -5.88 22.33 -9.73
N LYS A 302 -4.85 22.29 -8.87
CA LYS A 302 -3.74 21.35 -9.11
C LYS A 302 -4.25 19.90 -9.01
N PRO A 303 -3.79 18.98 -9.88
CA PRO A 303 -4.09 17.56 -9.73
C PRO A 303 -3.52 17.07 -8.41
N LEU A 304 -4.30 16.24 -7.72
CA LEU A 304 -3.90 15.66 -6.45
C LEU A 304 -3.13 14.38 -6.72
N GLN A 305 -1.82 14.43 -6.51
CA GLN A 305 -0.95 13.27 -6.63
C GLN A 305 -0.76 12.58 -5.29
N LEU A 306 -0.96 11.26 -5.28
CA LEU A 306 -0.58 10.39 -4.18
C LEU A 306 0.94 10.09 -4.23
N PRO A 307 1.58 9.72 -3.11
CA PRO A 307 3.02 9.45 -3.08
C PRO A 307 3.50 8.42 -4.13
N ILE A 308 2.68 7.42 -4.45
CA ILE A 308 3.01 6.45 -5.53
C ILE A 308 3.22 7.13 -6.88
N LYS A 309 2.39 8.14 -7.20
CA LYS A 309 2.45 8.84 -8.48
C LYS A 309 3.66 9.77 -8.51
N LEU A 310 3.93 10.43 -7.38
CA LEU A 310 5.11 11.27 -7.24
C LEU A 310 6.41 10.46 -7.37
N ASN A 311 6.52 9.32 -6.66
CA ASN A 311 7.66 8.42 -6.81
C ASN A 311 7.81 7.94 -8.25
N SER A 312 6.69 7.64 -8.90
CA SER A 312 6.69 7.19 -10.27
C SER A 312 7.17 8.24 -11.27
N ASP A 313 6.73 9.48 -11.10
CA ASP A 313 7.15 10.61 -11.93
C ASP A 313 8.65 10.91 -11.73
N ILE A 314 9.17 10.75 -10.51
CA ILE A 314 10.61 10.89 -10.20
C ILE A 314 11.45 9.74 -10.81
N THR A 315 10.94 8.52 -10.75
CA THR A 315 11.65 7.32 -11.23
C THR A 315 11.42 7.02 -12.71
N GLY A 316 10.52 7.75 -13.38
CA GLY A 316 10.16 7.53 -14.78
C GLY A 316 9.38 6.25 -15.04
N THR A 317 8.77 5.66 -14.01
CA THR A 317 8.07 4.35 -14.10
C THR A 317 6.64 4.46 -14.64
N ASN A 318 6.09 5.68 -14.79
CA ASN A 318 4.76 5.97 -15.36
C ASN A 318 3.60 5.12 -14.77
N LEU A 319 3.61 4.91 -13.47
CA LEU A 319 2.53 4.30 -12.70
C LEU A 319 1.35 5.26 -12.59
N ASP A 320 0.15 4.70 -12.68
CA ASP A 320 -1.11 5.40 -12.45
C ASP A 320 -1.54 5.30 -10.98
N MET A 321 -2.44 6.17 -10.51
CA MET A 321 -2.90 6.09 -9.11
C MET A 321 -3.70 4.82 -8.80
N VAL A 322 -4.26 4.16 -9.82
CA VAL A 322 -4.90 2.85 -9.63
C VAL A 322 -3.91 1.78 -9.17
N GLU A 323 -2.60 1.99 -9.37
CA GLU A 323 -1.58 1.06 -8.92
C GLU A 323 -1.57 0.92 -7.39
N VAL A 324 -2.02 1.91 -6.62
CA VAL A 324 -2.12 1.84 -5.13
C VAL A 324 -2.93 0.62 -4.69
N VAL A 325 -4.03 0.32 -5.38
CA VAL A 325 -4.94 -0.77 -4.98
C VAL A 325 -4.57 -2.11 -5.61
N LYS A 326 -3.63 -2.13 -6.56
CA LYS A 326 -3.14 -3.37 -7.15
C LYS A 326 -2.17 -4.06 -6.20
N ARG A 327 -2.03 -5.38 -6.38
CA ARG A 327 -1.02 -6.17 -5.70
C ARG A 327 0.38 -5.71 -6.10
N GLY A 328 1.34 -5.75 -5.16
CA GLY A 328 2.74 -5.51 -5.47
C GLY A 328 3.36 -6.58 -6.35
N LYS A 329 4.34 -6.18 -7.16
CA LYS A 329 5.10 -7.06 -8.04
C LYS A 329 6.36 -7.52 -7.32
N ASN A 330 6.38 -8.77 -6.88
CA ASN A 330 7.58 -9.41 -6.34
C ASN A 330 8.02 -10.55 -7.24
N VAL A 331 9.32 -10.86 -7.24
CA VAL A 331 9.83 -12.05 -7.93
C VAL A 331 9.12 -13.30 -7.38
N GLY A 332 8.60 -14.13 -8.28
CA GLY A 332 7.72 -15.25 -7.94
C GLY A 332 6.22 -14.93 -8.09
N ASP A 333 5.87 -13.71 -8.51
CA ASP A 333 4.54 -13.35 -8.98
C ASP A 333 4.46 -13.39 -10.51
N VAL A 334 3.23 -13.42 -11.03
CA VAL A 334 2.91 -13.04 -12.40
C VAL A 334 2.12 -11.74 -12.43
N TYR A 335 2.28 -10.98 -13.50
CA TYR A 335 1.54 -9.74 -13.75
C TYR A 335 1.05 -9.70 -15.20
N ASN A 336 -0.01 -8.93 -15.44
CA ASN A 336 -0.44 -8.60 -16.79
C ASN A 336 0.52 -7.57 -17.38
N ASP A 337 1.24 -7.95 -18.45
CA ASP A 337 2.23 -7.08 -19.10
C ASP A 337 1.61 -6.05 -20.05
N GLY A 338 0.30 -6.10 -20.26
CA GLY A 338 -0.44 -5.15 -21.08
C GLY A 338 -0.40 -5.45 -22.59
N THR A 339 0.23 -6.55 -23.01
CA THR A 339 0.31 -6.93 -24.43
C THR A 339 -0.86 -7.79 -24.91
N GLY A 340 -1.61 -8.39 -23.98
CA GLY A 340 -2.79 -9.21 -24.27
C GLY A 340 -4.11 -8.44 -24.39
N THR A 341 -5.21 -9.19 -24.52
CA THR A 341 -6.57 -8.63 -24.59
C THR A 341 -7.27 -8.69 -23.23
N VAL A 342 -8.38 -7.96 -23.07
CA VAL A 342 -9.21 -8.04 -21.85
C VAL A 342 -9.72 -9.47 -21.59
N SER A 343 -10.00 -10.23 -22.64
CA SER A 343 -10.51 -11.61 -22.56
C SER A 343 -9.41 -12.66 -22.39
N ALA A 344 -8.18 -12.34 -22.78
CA ALA A 344 -7.01 -13.19 -22.71
C ALA A 344 -5.78 -12.30 -22.46
N PRO A 345 -5.54 -11.89 -21.19
CA PRO A 345 -4.40 -11.07 -20.84
C PRO A 345 -3.13 -11.91 -20.88
N ASP A 346 -2.07 -11.34 -21.42
CA ASP A 346 -0.76 -11.97 -21.42
C ASP A 346 -0.11 -11.77 -20.04
N LEU A 347 0.31 -12.90 -19.46
CA LEU A 347 0.87 -12.95 -18.11
C LEU A 347 2.35 -13.26 -18.19
N SER A 348 3.14 -12.34 -17.66
CA SER A 348 4.60 -12.45 -17.59
C SER A 348 5.06 -12.63 -16.15
N ALA A 349 6.17 -13.36 -15.96
CA ALA A 349 6.80 -13.48 -14.65
C ALA A 349 7.39 -12.13 -14.23
N VAL A 350 7.25 -11.80 -12.95
CA VAL A 350 7.96 -10.66 -12.38
C VAL A 350 9.44 -11.02 -12.24
N THR A 351 10.29 -10.15 -12.80
CA THR A 351 11.75 -10.21 -12.73
C THR A 351 12.27 -9.10 -11.82
N GLU A 352 13.56 -9.11 -11.46
CA GLU A 352 14.15 -8.01 -10.67
C GLU A 352 14.01 -6.63 -11.35
N ALA A 353 13.95 -6.60 -12.69
CA ALA A 353 13.76 -5.37 -13.45
C ALA A 353 12.30 -4.89 -13.46
N THR A 354 11.33 -5.78 -13.26
CA THR A 354 9.89 -5.48 -13.30
C THR A 354 9.22 -5.53 -11.93
N SER A 355 9.95 -5.99 -10.89
CA SER A 355 9.52 -5.91 -9.51
C SER A 355 9.39 -4.46 -9.08
N ASP A 356 8.42 -4.20 -8.21
CA ASP A 356 8.24 -2.85 -7.67
C ASP A 356 9.48 -2.46 -6.86
N ASP A 357 9.92 -1.21 -7.01
CA ASP A 357 10.92 -0.64 -6.11
C ASP A 357 10.36 -0.55 -4.68
N LYS A 358 11.24 -0.35 -3.70
CA LYS A 358 10.87 -0.35 -2.28
C LYS A 358 9.79 0.69 -1.93
N VAL A 359 9.82 1.85 -2.57
CA VAL A 359 8.84 2.92 -2.33
C VAL A 359 7.49 2.51 -2.93
N THR A 360 7.47 2.08 -4.19
CA THR A 360 6.25 1.60 -4.86
C THR A 360 5.63 0.42 -4.10
N ALA A 361 6.45 -0.56 -3.71
CA ALA A 361 5.99 -1.70 -2.92
C ALA A 361 5.41 -1.26 -1.56
N ALA A 362 5.97 -0.24 -0.93
CA ALA A 362 5.47 0.30 0.33
C ALA A 362 4.16 1.08 0.18
N GLU A 363 3.95 1.76 -0.94
CA GLU A 363 2.74 2.55 -1.19
C GLU A 363 1.52 1.71 -1.55
N ARG A 364 1.70 0.50 -2.10
CA ARG A 364 0.59 -0.38 -2.45
C ARG A 364 -0.16 -0.87 -1.21
N TYR A 365 -1.47 -0.67 -1.21
CA TYR A 365 -2.37 -1.07 -0.13
C TYR A 365 -2.27 -2.55 0.21
N TYR A 366 -2.08 -3.39 -0.81
CA TYR A 366 -1.99 -4.85 -0.69
C TYR A 366 -0.74 -5.37 0.04
N ASN A 367 0.26 -4.50 0.23
CA ASN A 367 1.50 -4.81 0.93
C ASN A 367 1.53 -4.25 2.36
N LYS A 368 0.48 -3.54 2.80
CA LYS A 368 0.42 -3.06 4.19
C LYS A 368 0.29 -4.25 5.16
N THR A 369 0.90 -4.11 6.33
CA THR A 369 0.92 -5.15 7.37
C THR A 369 -0.51 -5.61 7.72
N GLY A 370 -0.76 -6.92 7.70
CA GLY A 370 -2.08 -7.48 7.98
C GLY A 370 -2.25 -8.90 7.46
N ILE A 371 -3.50 -9.36 7.41
CA ILE A 371 -3.88 -10.62 6.76
C ILE A 371 -4.32 -10.32 5.33
N ARG A 372 -3.80 -11.09 4.40
CA ARG A 372 -4.06 -10.95 2.97
C ARG A 372 -4.71 -12.21 2.43
N VAL A 373 -5.88 -12.05 1.83
CA VAL A 373 -6.67 -13.14 1.26
C VAL A 373 -6.72 -12.96 -0.25
N SER A 374 -6.04 -13.85 -0.97
CA SER A 374 -5.96 -13.87 -2.42
C SER A 374 -6.84 -14.98 -2.98
N LEU A 375 -7.60 -14.67 -4.03
CA LEU A 375 -8.35 -15.65 -4.81
C LEU A 375 -7.88 -15.61 -6.26
N ALA A 376 -7.73 -16.78 -6.87
CA ALA A 376 -7.28 -16.89 -8.25
C ALA A 376 -7.90 -18.08 -8.98
N ASP A 377 -8.02 -17.96 -10.30
CA ASP A 377 -8.51 -19.01 -11.19
C ASP A 377 -7.41 -20.00 -11.63
N SER A 378 -6.18 -19.81 -11.16
CA SER A 378 -5.05 -20.75 -11.30
C SER A 378 -4.00 -20.53 -10.21
N LYS A 379 -3.25 -21.57 -9.87
CA LYS A 379 -2.23 -21.51 -8.81
C LYS A 379 -1.17 -20.43 -9.07
N VAL A 380 -0.70 -20.31 -10.31
CA VAL A 380 0.38 -19.38 -10.69
C VAL A 380 0.02 -17.92 -10.45
N LYS A 381 -1.26 -17.56 -10.45
CA LYS A 381 -1.73 -16.19 -10.23
C LYS A 381 -1.77 -15.80 -8.76
N LEU A 382 -1.65 -16.75 -7.83
CA LEU A 382 -1.54 -16.45 -6.41
C LEU A 382 -0.17 -15.81 -6.09
N PRO A 383 -0.09 -14.94 -5.06
CA PRO A 383 1.16 -14.27 -4.71
C PRO A 383 2.27 -15.27 -4.36
N GLY A 384 3.47 -15.12 -4.91
CA GLY A 384 4.64 -15.98 -4.66
C GLY A 384 4.46 -17.43 -5.14
N CYS A 385 3.45 -17.72 -5.96
CA CYS A 385 3.15 -19.07 -6.44
C CYS A 385 3.57 -19.30 -7.89
N ALA A 386 4.37 -18.41 -8.47
CA ALA A 386 4.92 -18.53 -9.81
C ALA A 386 6.45 -18.78 -9.81
N THR A 387 6.92 -19.45 -10.85
CA THR A 387 8.34 -19.58 -11.18
C THR A 387 8.79 -18.40 -12.05
N THR A 388 10.09 -18.29 -12.31
CA THR A 388 10.67 -17.33 -13.26
C THR A 388 10.18 -17.52 -14.71
N MET A 389 9.55 -18.66 -15.03
CA MET A 389 8.97 -18.95 -16.33
C MET A 389 7.44 -18.75 -16.38
N ALA A 390 6.86 -18.04 -15.39
CA ALA A 390 5.43 -17.78 -15.28
C ALA A 390 4.58 -19.07 -15.22
N THR A 391 5.13 -20.13 -14.61
CA THR A 391 4.42 -21.40 -14.34
C THR A 391 4.20 -21.57 -12.83
N ALA A 392 3.25 -22.40 -12.43
CA ALA A 392 2.97 -22.62 -11.01
C ALA A 392 4.13 -23.34 -10.31
N VAL A 393 4.47 -22.91 -9.08
CA VAL A 393 5.46 -23.60 -8.24
C VAL A 393 4.99 -25.01 -7.85
N THR A 394 5.93 -25.94 -7.71
CA THR A 394 5.66 -27.31 -7.25
C THR A 394 5.48 -27.39 -5.73
N THR A 395 6.00 -26.41 -4.99
CA THR A 395 5.85 -26.30 -3.54
C THR A 395 4.41 -25.96 -3.13
N PRO A 396 3.97 -26.29 -1.91
CA PRO A 396 2.68 -25.82 -1.39
C PRO A 396 2.60 -24.29 -1.43
N CYS A 397 1.53 -23.76 -2.02
CA CYS A 397 1.31 -22.32 -2.15
C CYS A 397 -0.18 -22.09 -2.41
N GLY A 398 -0.90 -21.67 -1.36
CA GLY A 398 -2.37 -21.67 -1.35
C GLY A 398 -3.01 -23.06 -1.40
N ILE A 399 -4.35 -23.07 -1.44
CA ILE A 399 -5.21 -24.25 -1.46
C ILE A 399 -6.26 -24.11 -2.56
N ARG A 400 -6.46 -25.19 -3.32
CA ARG A 400 -7.50 -25.32 -4.32
C ARG A 400 -8.80 -25.82 -3.70
N LEU A 401 -9.85 -25.01 -3.77
CA LEU A 401 -11.16 -25.31 -3.19
C LEU A 401 -11.97 -26.31 -4.03
N ASP A 402 -11.84 -26.27 -5.35
CA ASP A 402 -12.46 -27.21 -6.30
C ASP A 402 -11.57 -28.43 -6.64
N GLY A 403 -10.48 -28.58 -5.90
CA GLY A 403 -9.43 -29.57 -6.11
C GLY A 403 -9.72 -30.95 -5.53
N ASP A 404 -8.67 -31.75 -5.38
CA ASP A 404 -8.69 -32.99 -4.63
C ASP A 404 -8.78 -32.74 -3.10
N SER A 405 -8.82 -33.79 -2.29
CA SER A 405 -8.92 -33.67 -0.83
C SER A 405 -7.75 -32.92 -0.20
N THR A 406 -6.56 -32.93 -0.82
CA THR A 406 -5.40 -32.17 -0.34
C THR A 406 -5.49 -30.69 -0.73
N GLY A 407 -6.19 -30.37 -1.81
CA GLY A 407 -6.26 -29.03 -2.40
C GLY A 407 -4.92 -28.55 -2.95
N LEU A 408 -3.93 -29.43 -3.15
CA LEU A 408 -2.59 -29.04 -3.62
C LEU A 408 -2.38 -29.31 -5.11
N ILE A 409 -3.30 -30.04 -5.75
CA ILE A 409 -3.14 -30.52 -7.12
C ILE A 409 -3.78 -29.54 -8.13
N SER A 410 -3.00 -29.13 -9.13
CA SER A 410 -3.47 -28.43 -10.33
C SER A 410 -3.86 -29.43 -11.43
N GLY A 411 -4.72 -29.01 -12.35
CA GLY A 411 -5.17 -29.78 -13.51
C GLY A 411 -6.52 -30.48 -13.29
N PRO A 412 -6.89 -31.43 -14.17
CA PRO A 412 -8.14 -32.17 -14.07
C PRO A 412 -8.21 -33.00 -12.79
N ILE A 413 -9.38 -32.99 -12.13
CA ILE A 413 -9.64 -33.82 -10.93
C ILE A 413 -10.56 -34.98 -11.33
N THR A 414 -10.13 -36.20 -11.00
CA THR A 414 -10.92 -37.42 -11.15
C THR A 414 -11.55 -37.77 -9.80
N GLY A 415 -12.88 -37.80 -9.71
CA GLY A 415 -13.60 -38.13 -8.47
C GLY A 415 -14.16 -36.91 -7.72
N PRO A 416 -14.50 -37.05 -6.43
CA PRO A 416 -15.18 -36.01 -5.65
C PRO A 416 -14.26 -34.83 -5.37
N ARG A 417 -14.75 -33.62 -5.63
CA ARG A 417 -14.00 -32.38 -5.43
C ARG A 417 -14.15 -31.85 -4.01
N GLY A 418 -13.14 -31.11 -3.55
CA GLY A 418 -13.20 -30.34 -2.32
C GLY A 418 -12.02 -30.57 -1.40
N TYR A 419 -11.47 -29.47 -0.88
CA TYR A 419 -10.42 -29.49 0.14
C TYR A 419 -10.93 -30.04 1.48
N VAL A 420 -10.16 -30.94 2.10
CA VAL A 420 -10.35 -31.40 3.47
C VAL A 420 -9.39 -30.65 4.38
N PRO A 421 -9.89 -29.82 5.31
CA PRO A 421 -9.03 -29.15 6.29
C PRO A 421 -8.17 -30.13 7.08
N ARG A 422 -6.92 -29.73 7.35
CA ARG A 422 -6.02 -30.52 8.21
C ARG A 422 -6.60 -30.60 9.62
N ALA A 423 -6.46 -31.77 10.24
CA ALA A 423 -6.81 -31.92 11.65
C ALA A 423 -5.84 -31.10 12.51
N MET A 424 -6.39 -30.33 13.46
CA MET A 424 -5.61 -29.62 14.46
C MET A 424 -5.05 -30.62 15.48
N GLN A 425 -3.83 -30.35 15.97
CA GLN A 425 -3.24 -31.13 17.05
C GLN A 425 -4.01 -30.87 18.35
N GLY A 426 -4.44 -31.95 19.04
CA GLY A 426 -5.18 -31.87 20.30
C GLY A 426 -6.03 -33.13 20.55
N THR A 427 -6.52 -33.26 21.79
CA THR A 427 -7.43 -34.35 22.20
C THR A 427 -8.73 -33.76 22.74
N PRO A 428 -9.89 -34.01 22.11
CA PRO A 428 -10.08 -34.72 20.84
C PRO A 428 -9.53 -33.92 19.65
N ALA A 429 -9.12 -34.63 18.59
CA ALA A 429 -8.66 -33.99 17.36
C ALA A 429 -9.81 -33.22 16.71
N TYR A 430 -9.61 -31.92 16.48
CA TYR A 430 -10.57 -31.08 15.78
C TYR A 430 -10.25 -31.08 14.29
N GLN A 431 -11.22 -31.44 13.44
CA GLN A 431 -11.10 -31.37 11.99
C GLN A 431 -12.34 -30.69 11.42
N ALA A 432 -12.13 -29.55 10.75
CA ALA A 432 -13.18 -28.79 10.08
C ALA A 432 -13.84 -29.54 8.92
N THR A 433 -15.05 -29.13 8.56
CA THR A 433 -15.83 -29.80 7.51
C THR A 433 -15.18 -29.62 6.14
N LYS A 434 -15.20 -30.68 5.33
CA LYS A 434 -14.74 -30.66 3.94
C LYS A 434 -15.55 -29.63 3.11
N VAL A 435 -14.85 -28.87 2.26
CA VAL A 435 -15.50 -27.95 1.32
C VAL A 435 -16.20 -28.75 0.21
N ASN A 436 -17.40 -28.34 -0.19
CA ASN A 436 -18.04 -28.88 -1.38
C ASN A 436 -17.43 -28.25 -2.65
N GLY A 437 -16.31 -28.81 -3.11
CA GLY A 437 -15.56 -28.29 -4.25
C GLY A 437 -16.34 -28.28 -5.58
N ASP A 438 -17.37 -29.11 -5.71
CA ASP A 438 -18.21 -29.14 -6.91
C ASP A 438 -18.97 -27.83 -7.15
N ARG A 439 -19.26 -27.05 -6.09
CA ARG A 439 -19.89 -25.73 -6.21
C ARG A 439 -18.95 -24.64 -6.74
N PHE A 440 -17.65 -24.85 -6.59
CA PHE A 440 -16.62 -23.92 -7.06
C PHE A 440 -16.10 -24.28 -8.46
N ASN A 441 -16.41 -25.50 -8.94
CA ASN A 441 -16.03 -25.93 -10.27
C ASN A 441 -16.94 -25.29 -11.33
N THR A 442 -16.41 -24.33 -12.09
CA THR A 442 -17.13 -23.66 -13.19
C THR A 442 -16.99 -24.39 -14.53
N GLY A 443 -16.22 -25.47 -14.60
CA GLY A 443 -15.83 -26.10 -15.87
C GLY A 443 -14.83 -25.27 -16.68
N GLY A 444 -14.44 -25.77 -17.86
CA GLY A 444 -13.58 -25.04 -18.80
C GLY A 444 -12.11 -24.88 -18.38
N GLY A 445 -11.60 -25.77 -17.51
CA GLY A 445 -10.19 -25.78 -17.10
C GLY A 445 -9.79 -24.68 -16.09
N ARG A 446 -10.74 -23.85 -15.64
CA ARG A 446 -10.52 -22.89 -14.56
C ARG A 446 -10.49 -23.60 -13.21
N GLU A 447 -9.58 -23.17 -12.34
CA GLU A 447 -9.43 -23.68 -10.98
C GLU A 447 -9.97 -22.64 -9.99
N THR A 448 -10.17 -22.99 -8.72
CA THR A 448 -10.52 -22.03 -7.66
C THR A 448 -9.50 -22.14 -6.54
N TRP A 449 -8.55 -21.23 -6.50
CA TRP A 449 -7.49 -21.18 -5.50
C TRP A 449 -7.73 -20.06 -4.50
N ILE A 450 -7.38 -20.35 -3.24
CA ILE A 450 -7.29 -19.39 -2.15
C ILE A 450 -5.89 -19.42 -1.56
N LYS A 451 -5.31 -18.25 -1.27
CA LYS A 451 -4.12 -18.12 -0.43
C LYS A 451 -4.39 -17.10 0.66
N ILE A 452 -4.11 -17.47 1.89
CA ILE A 452 -4.19 -16.61 3.06
C ILE A 452 -2.79 -16.49 3.63
N GLU A 453 -2.30 -15.26 3.74
CA GLU A 453 -0.95 -15.00 4.22
C GLU A 453 -0.94 -13.82 5.19
N THR A 454 0.01 -13.84 6.12
CA THR A 454 0.38 -12.64 6.86
C THR A 454 1.34 -11.82 6.00
N VAL A 455 1.23 -10.50 6.10
CA VAL A 455 2.19 -9.56 5.55
C VAL A 455 2.70 -8.73 6.72
N VAL A 456 4.02 -8.66 6.91
CA VAL A 456 4.65 -7.90 7.98
C VAL A 456 5.81 -7.11 7.41
N TYR A 457 5.84 -5.80 7.69
CA TYR A 457 6.99 -4.98 7.35
C TYR A 457 8.18 -5.29 8.27
N ASN A 458 9.32 -5.65 7.68
CA ASN A 458 10.57 -5.90 8.38
C ASN A 458 11.50 -4.68 8.23
N ALA A 459 11.65 -3.92 9.31
CA ALA A 459 12.45 -2.70 9.34
C ALA A 459 13.97 -2.95 9.17
N ALA A 460 14.45 -4.17 9.42
CA ALA A 460 15.87 -4.53 9.26
C ALA A 460 16.24 -4.76 7.79
N THR A 461 15.38 -5.46 7.04
CA THR A 461 15.59 -5.76 5.61
C THR A 461 14.96 -4.71 4.68
N ILE A 462 14.10 -3.85 5.21
CA ILE A 462 13.32 -2.85 4.46
C ILE A 462 12.52 -3.57 3.37
N ALA A 463 11.81 -4.62 3.77
CA ALA A 463 11.03 -5.50 2.92
C ALA A 463 9.76 -5.98 3.65
N TYR A 464 8.81 -6.51 2.89
CA TYR A 464 7.60 -7.13 3.43
C TYR A 464 7.79 -8.64 3.47
N ASP A 465 7.84 -9.18 4.67
CA ASP A 465 7.89 -10.62 4.90
C ASP A 465 6.47 -11.18 4.81
N THR A 466 6.29 -12.25 4.03
CA THR A 466 5.01 -12.92 3.86
C THR A 466 5.07 -14.35 4.32
N GLN A 467 4.05 -14.81 5.05
CA GLN A 467 3.93 -16.19 5.48
C GLN A 467 2.59 -16.78 5.05
N ASP A 468 2.61 -17.86 4.26
CA ASP A 468 1.40 -18.60 3.91
C ASP A 468 0.87 -19.33 5.16
N ILE A 469 -0.31 -18.91 5.61
CA ILE A 469 -1.04 -19.48 6.75
C ILE A 469 -2.38 -20.06 6.29
N THR A 470 -2.51 -20.38 5.00
CA THR A 470 -3.77 -20.84 4.40
C THR A 470 -4.31 -22.05 5.14
N GLN A 471 -3.51 -23.11 5.27
CA GLN A 471 -3.95 -24.34 5.92
C GLN A 471 -4.35 -24.13 7.38
N ASP A 472 -3.63 -23.26 8.11
CA ASP A 472 -3.90 -23.00 9.53
C ASP A 472 -5.24 -22.29 9.72
N ILE A 473 -5.54 -21.27 8.89
CA ILE A 473 -6.81 -20.55 8.95
C ILE A 473 -7.96 -21.46 8.49
N LEU A 474 -7.77 -22.21 7.39
CA LEU A 474 -8.81 -23.09 6.88
C LEU A 474 -9.09 -24.28 7.83
N ALA A 475 -8.11 -24.68 8.66
CA ALA A 475 -8.29 -25.73 9.69
C ALA A 475 -9.23 -25.33 10.82
N LEU A 476 -9.45 -24.02 11.05
CA LEU A 476 -10.38 -23.53 12.08
C LEU A 476 -11.84 -23.73 11.66
N GLY A 477 -12.14 -23.73 10.37
CA GLY A 477 -13.49 -23.90 9.84
C GLY A 477 -13.74 -23.03 8.63
N LEU A 478 -14.63 -23.50 7.75
CA LEU A 478 -14.90 -22.90 6.44
C LEU A 478 -16.38 -22.71 6.14
N THR A 479 -17.22 -23.21 7.03
CA THR A 479 -18.64 -23.41 6.79
C THR A 479 -19.44 -22.67 7.85
N ASP A 480 -20.37 -21.83 7.40
CA ASP A 480 -21.32 -21.15 8.28
C ASP A 480 -22.23 -22.18 8.96
N PRO A 481 -22.38 -22.16 10.30
CA PRO A 481 -23.21 -23.12 10.98
C PRO A 481 -24.67 -23.07 10.50
N PRO A 482 -25.32 -24.23 10.31
CA PRO A 482 -26.73 -24.26 9.96
C PRO A 482 -27.58 -23.69 11.11
N PRO A 483 -28.79 -23.19 10.83
CA PRO A 483 -29.75 -22.81 11.86
C PRO A 483 -29.98 -23.98 12.83
N ALA A 484 -30.11 -23.70 14.12
CA ALA A 484 -30.37 -24.70 15.15
C ALA A 484 -31.84 -25.18 15.12
N ASN A 485 -32.28 -25.76 14.01
CA ASN A 485 -33.62 -26.30 13.83
C ASN A 485 -33.57 -27.70 13.19
N THR A 486 -34.71 -28.39 13.22
CA THR A 486 -34.82 -29.76 12.69
C THR A 486 -34.89 -29.82 11.16
N THR A 487 -35.01 -28.68 10.49
CA THR A 487 -35.15 -28.58 9.02
C THR A 487 -33.78 -28.57 8.32
N PHE A 488 -32.77 -27.98 8.94
CA PHE A 488 -31.43 -27.85 8.37
C PHE A 488 -30.37 -28.39 9.35
N SER A 489 -29.93 -29.63 9.13
CA SER A 489 -28.86 -30.24 9.90
C SER A 489 -27.76 -30.78 8.99
N ILE A 490 -26.50 -30.65 9.41
CA ILE A 490 -25.38 -31.39 8.80
C ILE A 490 -25.36 -32.79 9.39
N THR A 491 -25.43 -33.80 8.52
CA THR A 491 -25.57 -35.24 8.88
C THR A 491 -24.31 -35.86 9.48
N ASP A 492 -23.24 -35.08 9.66
CA ASP A 492 -22.06 -35.52 10.38
C ASP A 492 -22.36 -35.50 11.88
N ALA A 493 -22.40 -36.67 12.51
CA ALA A 493 -22.65 -36.83 13.93
C ALA A 493 -21.64 -36.05 14.79
N ASN A 494 -20.42 -35.80 14.28
CA ASN A 494 -19.41 -35.00 14.95
C ASN A 494 -19.66 -33.49 14.83
N TYR A 495 -20.43 -33.03 13.85
CA TYR A 495 -20.65 -31.61 13.59
C TYR A 495 -21.40 -30.93 14.74
N ASN A 496 -22.54 -31.50 15.15
CA ASN A 496 -23.37 -30.95 16.23
C ASN A 496 -22.84 -31.27 17.63
N THR A 497 -22.04 -32.34 17.78
CA THR A 497 -21.51 -32.78 19.08
C THR A 497 -20.20 -32.08 19.43
N ASN A 498 -19.29 -31.93 18.47
CA ASN A 498 -17.98 -31.27 18.66
C ASN A 498 -17.95 -29.84 18.15
N LEU A 499 -19.09 -29.35 17.62
CA LEU A 499 -19.24 -27.96 17.17
C LEU A 499 -18.22 -27.59 16.10
N ILE A 500 -18.08 -28.50 15.14
CA ILE A 500 -17.13 -28.38 14.03
C ILE A 500 -17.49 -27.13 13.21
N ASP A 501 -16.48 -26.38 12.79
CA ASP A 501 -16.56 -25.07 12.12
C ASP A 501 -17.00 -23.87 12.98
N ARG A 502 -17.28 -24.01 14.29
CA ARG A 502 -17.55 -22.83 15.14
C ARG A 502 -16.38 -21.85 15.28
N ARG A 503 -15.17 -22.29 14.93
CA ARG A 503 -13.95 -21.46 14.96
C ARG A 503 -13.67 -20.81 13.61
N ALA A 504 -14.54 -20.98 12.61
CA ALA A 504 -14.36 -20.43 11.28
C ALA A 504 -14.20 -18.90 11.34
N ILE A 505 -13.05 -18.42 10.85
CA ILE A 505 -12.78 -16.99 10.67
C ILE A 505 -13.27 -16.54 9.27
N ILE A 506 -13.21 -17.46 8.30
CA ILE A 506 -13.60 -17.21 6.91
C ILE A 506 -14.64 -18.24 6.51
N ASN A 507 -15.89 -17.79 6.35
CA ASN A 507 -16.98 -18.62 5.87
C ASN A 507 -17.03 -18.57 4.34
N ILE A 508 -16.62 -19.66 3.69
CA ILE A 508 -16.61 -19.80 2.23
C ILE A 508 -17.80 -20.63 1.76
N GLN A 509 -18.38 -21.43 2.66
CA GLN A 509 -19.52 -22.28 2.38
C GLN A 509 -20.71 -21.92 3.26
N ARG A 510 -21.83 -21.59 2.63
CA ARG A 510 -23.12 -21.38 3.29
C ARG A 510 -24.20 -22.24 2.62
N TYR A 511 -25.05 -22.86 3.44
CA TYR A 511 -26.06 -23.80 2.94
C TYR A 511 -27.46 -23.20 2.83
N VAL A 512 -27.78 -22.20 3.65
CA VAL A 512 -29.07 -21.54 3.69
C VAL A 512 -28.89 -20.03 3.81
N ILE A 513 -29.79 -19.27 3.19
CA ILE A 513 -29.83 -17.80 3.27
C ILE A 513 -31.17 -17.39 3.87
N GLU A 514 -31.11 -16.75 5.04
CA GLU A 514 -32.29 -16.14 5.65
C GLU A 514 -32.82 -14.99 4.78
N GLY A 515 -34.13 -14.96 4.57
CA GLY A 515 -34.79 -13.91 3.80
C GLY A 515 -36.17 -14.33 3.30
N PRO A 516 -36.88 -13.44 2.56
CA PRO A 516 -38.16 -13.77 1.95
C PRO A 516 -38.05 -15.02 1.08
N ASN A 517 -39.13 -15.83 1.03
CA ASN A 517 -39.17 -17.00 0.16
C ASN A 517 -38.95 -16.58 -1.30
N LEU A 518 -37.87 -17.06 -1.90
CA LEU A 518 -37.63 -16.91 -3.32
C LEU A 518 -38.55 -17.85 -4.10
N PRO A 519 -39.05 -17.43 -5.29
CA PRO A 519 -39.84 -18.31 -6.15
C PRO A 519 -39.07 -19.60 -6.44
N ASN A 520 -39.78 -20.74 -6.37
CA ASN A 520 -39.18 -22.02 -6.73
C ASN A 520 -38.87 -22.05 -8.24
N THR A 521 -37.59 -22.11 -8.59
CA THR A 521 -37.10 -22.15 -9.97
C THR A 521 -36.66 -23.55 -10.41
N GLY A 522 -36.98 -24.59 -9.64
CA GLY A 522 -36.48 -25.96 -9.81
C GLY A 522 -35.11 -26.20 -9.18
N TYR A 523 -34.29 -25.15 -9.07
CA TYR A 523 -32.95 -25.19 -8.46
C TYR A 523 -32.83 -24.41 -7.16
N VAL A 524 -33.76 -23.48 -6.90
CA VAL A 524 -33.86 -22.74 -5.63
C VAL A 524 -35.18 -23.13 -4.99
N SER A 525 -35.14 -23.45 -3.70
CA SER A 525 -36.31 -23.75 -2.88
C SER A 525 -36.23 -22.96 -1.58
N ALA A 526 -37.36 -22.81 -0.90
CA ALA A 526 -37.43 -22.14 0.38
C ALA A 526 -38.10 -23.05 1.42
N ALA A 527 -37.62 -23.02 2.66
CA ALA A 527 -38.22 -23.71 3.79
C ALA A 527 -38.27 -22.79 5.01
N GLY A 528 -39.37 -22.90 5.77
CA GLY A 528 -39.58 -22.18 7.02
C GLY A 528 -40.97 -22.43 7.59
N SER A 529 -41.09 -22.36 8.92
CA SER A 529 -42.36 -22.32 9.64
C SER A 529 -42.34 -21.11 10.58
N GLY A 530 -43.15 -20.08 10.31
CA GLY A 530 -43.24 -18.88 11.16
C GLY A 530 -42.46 -17.66 10.64
N ALA A 531 -41.89 -16.86 11.55
CA ALA A 531 -41.35 -15.51 11.29
C ALA A 531 -40.01 -15.45 10.53
N THR A 532 -39.38 -16.60 10.25
CA THR A 532 -38.08 -16.68 9.56
C THR A 532 -38.16 -17.68 8.41
N ALA A 533 -37.80 -17.22 7.21
CA ALA A 533 -37.75 -18.02 5.99
C ALA A 533 -36.30 -18.22 5.54
N TYR A 534 -36.00 -19.41 5.00
CA TYR A 534 -34.67 -19.77 4.52
C TYR A 534 -34.72 -20.23 3.06
N ASN A 535 -33.86 -19.64 2.24
CA ASN A 535 -33.66 -20.02 0.85
C ASN A 535 -32.46 -20.97 0.72
N TYR A 536 -32.60 -22.00 -0.10
CA TYR A 536 -31.55 -23.00 -0.36
C TYR A 536 -31.60 -23.51 -1.80
N VAL A 537 -30.51 -24.14 -2.23
CA VAL A 537 -30.40 -24.72 -3.58
C VAL A 537 -30.64 -26.22 -3.52
N THR A 538 -31.51 -26.73 -4.39
CA THR A 538 -31.82 -28.15 -4.52
C THR A 538 -30.78 -28.88 -5.38
N PRO A 539 -30.41 -30.11 -5.03
CA PRO A 539 -29.60 -30.96 -5.90
C PRO A 539 -30.42 -31.40 -7.12
N GLY A 540 -29.80 -31.44 -8.29
CA GLY A 540 -30.35 -32.10 -9.49
C GLY A 540 -29.68 -33.46 -9.72
N THR A 541 -30.30 -34.35 -10.48
CA THR A 541 -29.68 -35.60 -10.92
C THR A 541 -29.60 -35.65 -12.44
N VAL A 542 -28.52 -36.22 -12.98
CA VAL A 542 -28.37 -36.47 -14.42
C VAL A 542 -28.31 -37.97 -14.69
N SER A 543 -28.85 -38.39 -15.85
CA SER A 543 -28.69 -39.75 -16.35
C SER A 543 -27.20 -40.11 -16.49
N ALA A 544 -26.84 -41.36 -16.20
CA ALA A 544 -25.48 -41.89 -16.32
C ALA A 544 -24.89 -41.77 -17.75
N SER A 545 -25.73 -41.55 -18.77
CA SER A 545 -25.35 -41.39 -20.18
C SER A 545 -24.99 -39.96 -20.59
N THR A 546 -25.16 -38.96 -19.71
CA THR A 546 -24.93 -37.54 -20.02
C THR A 546 -23.86 -36.94 -19.11
N SER A 547 -22.86 -36.28 -19.70
CA SER A 547 -21.72 -35.66 -19.00
C SER A 547 -21.94 -34.19 -18.61
N SER A 548 -23.15 -33.64 -18.78
CA SER A 548 -23.44 -32.23 -18.48
C SER A 548 -24.65 -32.08 -17.55
N CYS A 549 -24.53 -31.19 -16.56
CA CYS A 549 -25.63 -30.82 -15.65
C CYS A 549 -26.71 -29.94 -16.31
N ALA A 550 -26.56 -29.57 -17.59
CA ALA A 550 -27.54 -28.77 -18.32
C ALA A 550 -28.85 -29.53 -18.62
N THR A 551 -28.83 -30.86 -18.53
CA THR A 551 -29.99 -31.74 -18.76
C THR A 551 -30.47 -32.46 -17.49
N ALA A 552 -30.15 -31.91 -16.30
CA ALA A 552 -30.51 -32.52 -15.02
C ALA A 552 -32.01 -32.45 -14.74
N THR A 553 -32.61 -33.56 -14.31
CA THR A 553 -33.99 -33.60 -13.83
C THR A 553 -34.01 -33.25 -12.33
N THR A 554 -34.90 -32.35 -11.92
CA THR A 554 -35.05 -31.94 -10.52
C THR A 554 -35.91 -32.97 -9.76
N GLY A 555 -35.37 -33.64 -8.75
CA GLY A 555 -36.08 -34.68 -8.00
C GLY A 555 -36.44 -34.24 -6.58
N PHE A 556 -37.74 -34.11 -6.29
CA PHE A 556 -38.28 -34.24 -4.94
C PHE A 556 -39.09 -35.54 -4.93
N THR A 557 -38.70 -36.53 -4.12
CA THR A 557 -39.62 -37.63 -3.77
C THR A 557 -40.30 -37.26 -2.46
N SER A 558 -41.61 -37.06 -2.51
CA SER A 558 -42.46 -36.82 -1.35
C SER A 558 -42.57 -38.09 -0.50
N GLY A 559 -41.90 -38.15 0.65
CA GLY A 559 -42.09 -39.21 1.64
C GLY A 559 -41.16 -39.05 2.84
N GLY A 560 -41.72 -38.87 4.04
CA GLY A 560 -40.94 -38.95 5.28
C GLY A 560 -40.55 -40.40 5.57
N ASP A 561 -39.34 -40.64 6.08
CA ASP A 561 -38.90 -41.94 6.61
C ASP A 561 -39.28 -42.04 8.07
N THR A 562 -40.06 -43.07 8.33
CA THR A 562 -40.52 -43.49 9.64
C THR A 562 -39.87 -44.80 10.07
N THR A 563 -38.72 -45.20 9.51
CA THR A 563 -38.11 -46.48 9.86
C THR A 563 -37.19 -46.38 11.08
N GLN A 564 -37.78 -46.83 12.18
CA GLN A 564 -37.22 -47.14 13.49
C GLN A 564 -35.89 -47.91 13.37
N ILE A 565 -34.81 -47.32 13.87
CA ILE A 565 -33.50 -47.95 14.02
C ILE A 565 -33.57 -48.95 15.18
N THR A 566 -33.60 -50.25 14.88
CA THR A 566 -33.30 -51.32 15.85
C THR A 566 -31.93 -51.92 15.53
N GLY A 567 -30.94 -51.64 16.39
CA GLY A 567 -29.61 -52.28 16.40
C GLY A 567 -28.44 -51.32 16.08
N SER A 568 -27.65 -50.98 17.10
CA SER A 568 -26.48 -50.07 17.14
C SER A 568 -25.30 -50.46 16.21
N PRO A 569 -24.29 -49.60 15.98
CA PRO A 569 -24.30 -48.38 15.17
C PRO A 569 -23.28 -48.46 14.01
N ASN A 570 -23.45 -47.63 12.97
CA ASN A 570 -22.58 -47.50 11.78
C ASN A 570 -22.88 -48.48 10.64
N TYR A 571 -23.86 -48.16 9.80
CA TYR A 571 -23.99 -48.79 8.49
C TYR A 571 -23.38 -47.87 7.41
N PHE A 572 -22.12 -48.17 7.06
CA PHE A 572 -21.55 -47.86 5.76
C PHE A 572 -21.87 -49.03 4.82
N PRO A 573 -22.39 -48.82 3.60
CA PRO A 573 -22.44 -49.90 2.63
C PRO A 573 -21.02 -50.18 2.14
N GLY A 574 -20.57 -51.42 2.33
CA GLY A 574 -19.29 -51.91 1.83
C GLY A 574 -19.21 -51.80 0.31
N ASN A 575 -17.99 -51.54 -0.17
CA ASN A 575 -17.55 -51.50 -1.58
C ASN A 575 -17.65 -50.15 -2.33
N PHE A 576 -17.51 -49.02 -1.63
CA PHE A 576 -17.05 -47.77 -2.25
C PHE A 576 -15.64 -47.40 -1.73
N ILE A 577 -14.62 -47.64 -2.55
CA ILE A 577 -13.19 -47.57 -2.18
C ILE A 577 -12.60 -46.14 -2.31
N SER A 578 -13.41 -45.09 -2.21
CA SER A 578 -12.90 -43.70 -2.17
C SER A 578 -13.80 -42.79 -1.35
N ASP A 579 -13.18 -41.94 -0.53
CA ASP A 579 -13.78 -41.06 0.48
C ASP A 579 -14.70 -39.98 -0.14
N HIS A 580 -16.00 -40.29 -0.25
CA HIS A 580 -17.04 -39.38 -0.71
C HIS A 580 -17.76 -38.67 0.46
N ARG A 581 -17.04 -37.85 1.22
CA ARG A 581 -17.59 -36.91 2.22
C ARG A 581 -17.97 -35.52 1.67
N SER A 582 -18.17 -35.36 0.36
CA SER A 582 -18.45 -34.04 -0.24
C SER A 582 -19.41 -34.11 -1.42
N SER A 583 -20.06 -32.99 -1.68
CA SER A 583 -21.35 -32.83 -2.34
C SER A 583 -22.46 -33.29 -1.42
N MET A 584 -23.06 -32.35 -0.67
CA MET A 584 -24.39 -32.44 -0.05
C MET A 584 -24.94 -33.88 -0.07
N ARG A 585 -24.74 -34.70 0.96
CA ARG A 585 -25.91 -35.49 1.32
C ARG A 585 -26.87 -34.44 1.85
N ASN A 586 -27.76 -34.04 0.96
CA ASN A 586 -29.07 -33.45 1.14
C ASN A 586 -29.38 -33.14 2.62
N ALA A 587 -29.97 -31.97 2.91
CA ALA A 587 -30.96 -31.99 3.96
C ALA A 587 -31.91 -33.17 3.61
N THR A 588 -31.87 -34.24 4.39
CA THR A 588 -32.57 -35.47 4.04
C THR A 588 -34.07 -35.20 4.15
N VAL A 589 -34.75 -35.10 3.01
CA VAL A 589 -36.14 -35.56 2.89
C VAL A 589 -36.03 -36.92 2.21
N LEU A 590 -36.73 -37.91 2.74
CA LEU A 590 -36.34 -39.30 2.58
C LEU A 590 -36.82 -39.91 1.27
N GLY A 591 -36.07 -40.90 0.77
CA GLY A 591 -36.57 -41.86 -0.22
C GLY A 591 -35.56 -42.45 -1.21
N GLY A 592 -35.56 -43.79 -1.30
CA GLY A 592 -35.55 -44.58 -2.55
C GLY A 592 -34.22 -44.91 -3.27
N PRO A 593 -33.91 -46.19 -3.54
CA PRO A 593 -32.71 -46.59 -4.28
C PRO A 593 -32.91 -46.44 -5.81
N GLY A 594 -31.97 -45.77 -6.50
CA GLY A 594 -31.89 -45.86 -7.97
C GLY A 594 -31.41 -44.65 -8.79
N ALA A 595 -30.87 -43.57 -8.21
CA ALA A 595 -30.48 -42.39 -8.99
C ALA A 595 -28.97 -42.28 -9.28
N GLY A 596 -28.64 -42.12 -10.57
CA GLY A 596 -27.32 -41.77 -11.07
C GLY A 596 -26.87 -40.35 -10.67
N ARG A 597 -25.58 -40.10 -10.91
CA ARG A 597 -24.76 -38.93 -10.52
C ARG A 597 -25.53 -37.65 -10.15
N THR A 598 -25.26 -37.14 -8.95
CA THR A 598 -25.77 -35.88 -8.41
C THR A 598 -25.06 -34.67 -9.03
N CYS A 599 -25.83 -33.71 -9.52
CA CYS A 599 -25.39 -32.40 -9.98
C CYS A 599 -25.82 -31.34 -8.94
N VAL A 600 -24.88 -30.53 -8.44
CA VAL A 600 -25.20 -29.38 -7.59
C VAL A 600 -25.16 -28.13 -8.45
N VAL A 601 -26.27 -27.41 -8.52
CA VAL A 601 -26.36 -26.16 -9.30
C VAL A 601 -25.74 -25.04 -8.44
N PRO A 602 -24.91 -24.15 -9.00
CA PRO A 602 -24.40 -23.01 -8.24
C PRO A 602 -25.54 -22.04 -7.90
N PHE A 603 -25.44 -21.34 -6.77
CA PHE A 603 -26.25 -20.15 -6.53
C PHE A 603 -26.00 -19.16 -7.67
N ARG A 604 -27.02 -18.78 -8.46
CA ARG A 604 -26.99 -17.49 -9.14
C ARG A 604 -27.21 -16.42 -8.07
N SER A 605 -26.29 -15.46 -8.01
CA SER A 605 -26.33 -14.36 -7.05
C SER A 605 -27.65 -13.60 -7.15
N ILE A 606 -28.41 -13.55 -6.06
CA ILE A 606 -29.39 -12.50 -5.81
C ILE A 606 -28.81 -11.67 -4.67
N CYS A 607 -28.08 -10.62 -5.02
CA CYS A 607 -27.68 -9.59 -4.06
C CYS A 607 -28.84 -8.61 -3.91
N SER A 608 -29.62 -8.76 -2.84
CA SER A 608 -30.53 -7.71 -2.39
C SER A 608 -30.54 -7.60 -0.88
N THR A 609 -29.38 -7.39 -0.25
CA THR A 609 -29.25 -6.70 1.05
C THR A 609 -27.77 -6.36 1.32
N PRO A 610 -27.46 -5.15 1.83
CA PRO A 610 -26.11 -4.79 2.24
C PRO A 610 -25.80 -5.45 3.61
N VAL A 611 -24.52 -5.59 3.94
CA VAL A 611 -24.00 -6.10 5.23
C VAL A 611 -23.83 -7.63 5.31
N ARG A 612 -22.94 -8.20 4.48
CA ARG A 612 -21.98 -9.30 4.79
C ARG A 612 -21.19 -9.62 3.52
N ALA A 613 -19.86 -9.77 3.63
CA ALA A 613 -19.01 -10.09 2.49
C ALA A 613 -19.30 -11.51 1.98
N CYS A 614 -19.93 -11.63 0.81
CA CYS A 614 -20.09 -12.88 0.08
C CYS A 614 -18.98 -13.00 -0.98
N ILE A 615 -18.27 -14.12 -0.99
CA ILE A 615 -17.28 -14.45 -2.03
C ILE A 615 -18.04 -15.04 -3.23
N THR A 616 -17.99 -14.35 -4.38
CA THR A 616 -18.60 -14.80 -5.64
C THR A 616 -17.52 -15.21 -6.66
N THR A 617 -17.69 -16.33 -7.34
CA THR A 617 -16.96 -16.65 -8.58
C THR A 617 -17.64 -15.94 -9.76
N LEU A 618 -16.95 -15.01 -10.41
CA LEU A 618 -17.44 -14.25 -11.58
C LEU A 618 -16.84 -14.81 -12.90
N PRO A 619 -17.64 -15.04 -13.96
CA PRO A 619 -17.16 -15.06 -15.34
C PRO A 619 -17.26 -13.65 -15.99
N PRO A 620 -16.61 -13.42 -17.14
CA PRO A 620 -16.05 -12.12 -17.50
C PRO A 620 -17.10 -11.20 -18.12
N PHE A 621 -17.15 -9.93 -17.70
CA PHE A 621 -16.89 -8.77 -18.54
C PHE A 621 -17.08 -7.45 -17.77
N SER A 622 -16.31 -6.45 -18.19
CA SER A 622 -16.51 -5.01 -18.00
C SER A 622 -16.36 -4.46 -16.57
N VAL A 623 -15.19 -3.85 -16.35
CA VAL A 623 -14.85 -2.82 -15.37
C VAL A 623 -16.06 -2.19 -14.67
N GLN A 624 -16.35 -2.62 -13.43
CA GLN A 624 -16.89 -1.74 -12.39
C GLN A 624 -16.29 -2.19 -11.05
N ARG A 625 -15.46 -1.31 -10.47
CA ARG A 625 -14.85 -1.45 -9.15
C ARG A 625 -15.96 -1.42 -8.10
N HIS A 626 -16.00 -2.31 -7.12
CA HIS A 626 -16.58 -2.06 -5.79
C HIS A 626 -16.01 -2.98 -4.69
N HIS A 627 -15.68 -2.34 -3.56
CA HIS A 627 -15.45 -2.79 -2.18
C HIS A 627 -14.70 -4.09 -1.86
N MET A 628 -13.49 -3.94 -1.29
CA MET A 628 -12.84 -4.94 -0.43
C MET A 628 -13.01 -4.57 1.04
N ALA A 629 -13.38 -5.53 1.88
CA ALA A 629 -13.47 -5.39 3.33
C ALA A 629 -12.18 -5.92 3.97
N GLN A 630 -11.58 -5.13 4.86
CA GLN A 630 -10.53 -5.57 5.77
C GLN A 630 -11.06 -5.40 7.20
N MET A 631 -11.11 -6.50 7.97
CA MET A 631 -11.38 -6.46 9.41
C MET A 631 -10.11 -6.03 10.14
N PHE A 632 -10.18 -4.92 10.87
CA PHE A 632 -9.16 -4.56 11.86
C PHE A 632 -9.38 -5.40 13.13
N PRO A 633 -8.35 -6.05 13.70
CA PRO A 633 -8.42 -6.47 15.08
C PRO A 633 -8.42 -5.21 15.96
N GLY A 634 -9.55 -4.95 16.62
CA GLY A 634 -9.62 -3.95 17.68
C GLY A 634 -8.66 -4.33 18.79
N GLN A 635 -7.66 -3.49 19.05
CA GLN A 635 -6.97 -3.48 20.33
C GLN A 635 -7.86 -2.68 21.28
N ALA A 636 -8.39 -3.36 22.29
CA ALA A 636 -8.85 -2.73 23.52
C ALA A 636 -7.64 -2.49 24.43
#